data_AF-A0A5S3X3H1-F1
#
_entry.id   AF-A0A5S3X3H1-F1
#
_cell.length_a   1.000
_cell.length_b   1.000
_cell.length_c   1.000
_cell.angle_alpha   90.00
_cell.angle_beta   90.00
_cell.angle_gamma   90.00
#
_symmetry.space_group_name_H-M   'P 1'
#
loop_
_entity.id
_entity.type
_entity.pdbx_description
1 polymer ?
#
loop_
_entity_poly.entity_id
_entity_poly.type
_entity_poly.pdbx_seq_one_letter_code
_entity_poly.pdbx_strand_id
1 'polypeptide(L)'
;MKICCAAGLQMIAVHSWAQADTVNYDCSALAEWSSSMVYRKGDQVRDQAQAYEAKWFNQNELPANNSDTFDVWRQLGQCISGNAPVVTLVSPRDGAVLSKNDSAVFSANASDQDGDLAQVEFFVNDISVGILSQPPYQLTWSAQLGMHTVSAVAVDAKGNLSTPATAGITVRDDNGNVPPALAIETPTNNQAFKVGDTVSLAVQATDTDGQVVQVEMWRDAQRLTTLSTPPFRHDFVTVSPGKKQLRVIAQDDKGATAEASVTIEVSAASSGGCAGLSTYRAGQNYQSGELVAHNNRKYRCDIAGWCSSSAAWAYEPGTGQHWQDAWSDLGICAIAPEINFSQPNDNATLLRNQPTQIAVSATDADGTISQLELFANQTLLGSTAQNALTVEWTPGNTGPVTLNAVATDNESNQSQQTIQVTVTDQPLVVDLTAPTAGTQYVLGNTITIKANAQALSGQISIVDFYANGVKVGSDTQAPYEFNYAPATVGQHSIYATATSTSGDTASSPAATVTVITPPVGKTHKLIGYWHNFVNPAGCPIPLDQISDAWDIIDIAFAENDRSSNGTVHFKPFEKDIRSNCPPVDPVKFKTDMQALQAQGKVFVLSLGGAEGTITLNTDGDEANFISSLTAIIQEWGFDGLDIDLESGSNLLHGTQIQARLPRAIKQIEQNIGGDMVLTMAPEHPYVHGGMIAYSGIWGAYIPLINELRDTLDLLHVQLYNNGGLPNPYEPGSAPEGSVNMMVAHAKMLIEGFDLADGSRFMPLRDDQVAIGLPSGPQSANSGQAPIANIIAALDCLTKGTQCGTIVPSHNYPAFGGVMTWSINWDKFDGYNFSVPVGNKLTEMNQGQ
;
A
#
# COMPACT_ATOMS: atom_id res chain seq x y z
N MET A 1 -29.63 44.59 37.83
CA MET A 1 -29.58 45.04 36.42
C MET A 1 -29.29 43.79 35.59
N LYS A 2 -30.36 43.27 34.94
CA LYS A 2 -30.53 42.14 33.98
C LYS A 2 -29.37 41.10 33.88
N ILE A 3 -29.36 39.99 34.64
CA ILE A 3 -30.09 38.67 34.53
C ILE A 3 -29.35 37.70 33.57
N CYS A 4 -29.08 36.39 33.80
CA CYS A 4 -28.90 35.44 34.93
C CYS A 4 -28.36 34.15 34.24
N CYS A 5 -27.25 33.54 34.70
CA CYS A 5 -27.13 32.39 35.61
C CYS A 5 -27.72 31.03 35.17
N ALA A 6 -26.84 30.01 35.27
CA ALA A 6 -27.08 28.59 35.10
C ALA A 6 -27.99 27.97 36.18
N ALA A 7 -28.70 26.90 35.81
CA ALA A 7 -29.17 25.78 36.63
C ALA A 7 -29.77 24.76 35.64
N GLY A 8 -29.51 23.45 35.70
CA GLY A 8 -29.77 22.58 36.85
C GLY A 8 -31.01 21.75 36.53
N LEU A 9 -30.83 20.43 36.41
CA LEU A 9 -31.88 19.44 36.18
C LEU A 9 -33.10 19.68 37.10
N GLN A 10 -34.28 19.78 36.51
CA GLN A 10 -35.53 19.36 37.12
C GLN A 10 -36.44 18.74 36.05
N MET A 11 -36.81 17.48 36.27
CA MET A 11 -37.90 16.82 35.58
C MET A 11 -39.18 17.64 35.79
N ILE A 12 -39.79 18.07 34.69
CA ILE A 12 -41.20 18.46 34.66
C ILE A 12 -41.89 17.49 33.72
N ALA A 13 -42.71 16.60 34.31
CA ALA A 13 -43.72 15.88 33.57
C ALA A 13 -44.76 16.91 33.09
N VAL A 14 -44.88 17.06 31.77
CA VAL A 14 -46.03 17.73 31.15
C VAL A 14 -46.82 16.64 30.43
N HIS A 15 -48.06 16.46 30.88
CA HIS A 15 -49.06 15.63 30.24
C HIS A 15 -49.32 16.17 28.82
N SER A 16 -48.86 15.46 27.79
CA SER A 16 -49.45 15.56 26.46
C SER A 16 -50.60 14.55 26.39
N TRP A 17 -51.77 15.07 26.05
CA TRP A 17 -52.98 14.30 25.84
C TRP A 17 -52.70 13.31 24.71
N ALA A 18 -52.90 12.02 24.97
CA ALA A 18 -52.89 11.02 23.91
C ALA A 18 -54.02 11.35 22.93
N GLN A 19 -53.68 11.91 21.77
CA GLN A 19 -54.50 11.72 20.58
C GLN A 19 -54.32 10.26 20.18
N ALA A 20 -55.42 9.55 20.00
CA ALA A 20 -55.42 8.14 19.62
C ALA A 20 -54.56 7.94 18.36
N ASP A 21 -53.57 7.07 18.45
CA ASP A 21 -52.79 6.61 17.30
C ASP A 21 -53.76 6.02 16.26
N THR A 22 -53.81 6.64 15.08
CA THR A 22 -54.56 6.13 13.94
C THR A 22 -53.71 5.07 13.26
N VAL A 23 -54.00 3.80 13.54
CA VAL A 23 -53.37 2.66 12.85
C VAL A 23 -53.81 2.68 11.38
N ASN A 24 -52.89 2.61 10.43
CA ASN A 24 -53.20 2.50 9.00
C ASN A 24 -53.47 1.03 8.62
N TYR A 25 -54.46 0.77 7.76
CA TYR A 25 -54.93 -0.58 7.39
C TYR A 25 -55.10 -0.71 5.87
N ASP A 26 -54.57 -1.77 5.26
CA ASP A 26 -54.79 -2.06 3.84
C ASP A 26 -56.21 -2.63 3.64
N CYS A 27 -57.07 -1.85 2.97
CA CYS A 27 -58.47 -2.20 2.71
C CYS A 27 -58.71 -2.72 1.29
N SER A 28 -57.66 -3.00 0.52
CA SER A 28 -57.76 -3.44 -0.88
C SER A 28 -58.56 -4.76 -1.03
N ALA A 29 -58.46 -5.65 -0.03
CA ALA A 29 -59.14 -6.95 0.00
C ALA A 29 -60.44 -6.97 0.81
N LEU A 30 -60.80 -5.87 1.51
CA LEU A 30 -61.99 -5.83 2.36
C LEU A 30 -63.23 -5.42 1.56
N ALA A 31 -64.32 -6.17 1.75
CA ALA A 31 -65.62 -5.82 1.19
C ALA A 31 -66.26 -4.66 1.97
N GLU A 32 -67.06 -3.84 1.29
CA GLU A 32 -67.85 -2.79 1.92
C GLU A 32 -68.91 -3.40 2.86
N TRP A 33 -69.09 -2.82 4.04
CA TRP A 33 -70.12 -3.26 4.98
C TRP A 33 -71.52 -3.14 4.35
N SER A 34 -72.39 -4.10 4.66
CA SER A 34 -73.74 -4.21 4.12
C SER A 34 -74.73 -4.58 5.22
N SER A 35 -75.81 -3.80 5.33
CA SER A 35 -76.88 -4.01 6.31
C SER A 35 -77.61 -5.35 6.16
N SER A 36 -77.63 -5.92 4.96
CA SER A 36 -78.28 -7.21 4.69
C SER A 36 -77.42 -8.43 5.03
N MET A 37 -76.12 -8.24 5.23
CA MET A 37 -75.17 -9.33 5.43
C MET A 37 -75.04 -9.68 6.92
N VAL A 38 -74.82 -10.96 7.21
CA VAL A 38 -74.57 -11.47 8.56
C VAL A 38 -73.08 -11.58 8.76
N TYR A 39 -72.57 -11.00 9.84
CA TYR A 39 -71.16 -11.00 10.22
C TYR A 39 -70.94 -11.83 11.48
N ARG A 40 -69.87 -12.60 11.51
CA ARG A 40 -69.45 -13.45 12.64
C ARG A 40 -68.10 -12.97 13.17
N LYS A 41 -67.73 -13.44 14.37
CA LYS A 41 -66.47 -13.08 15.01
C LYS A 41 -65.29 -13.28 14.05
N GLY A 42 -64.52 -12.22 13.82
CA GLY A 42 -63.34 -12.21 12.95
C GLY A 42 -63.60 -11.77 11.52
N ASP A 43 -64.86 -11.64 11.09
CA ASP A 43 -65.18 -11.10 9.76
C ASP A 43 -64.77 -9.63 9.70
N GLN A 44 -64.08 -9.25 8.62
CA GLN A 44 -63.57 -7.90 8.41
C GLN A 44 -64.27 -7.23 7.23
N VAL A 45 -64.57 -5.96 7.40
CA VAL A 45 -65.23 -5.11 6.40
C VAL A 45 -64.59 -3.74 6.42
N ARG A 46 -64.78 -2.99 5.34
CA ARG A 46 -64.56 -1.55 5.35
C ARG A 46 -65.89 -0.82 5.33
N ASP A 47 -65.93 0.30 6.04
CA ASP A 47 -67.03 1.27 5.97
C ASP A 47 -66.37 2.64 5.79
N GLN A 48 -66.61 3.26 4.63
CA GLN A 48 -65.90 4.46 4.20
C GLN A 48 -64.37 4.27 4.16
N ALA A 49 -63.61 5.12 4.84
CA ALA A 49 -62.14 5.08 4.90
C ALA A 49 -61.62 4.34 6.14
N GLN A 50 -62.38 3.40 6.70
CA GLN A 50 -62.01 2.73 7.94
C GLN A 50 -62.31 1.22 7.89
N ALA A 51 -61.36 0.41 8.37
CA ALA A 51 -61.50 -1.04 8.51
C ALA A 51 -62.04 -1.43 9.89
N TYR A 52 -62.91 -2.43 9.93
CA TYR A 52 -63.54 -2.96 11.14
C TYR A 52 -63.54 -4.49 11.16
N GLU A 53 -63.49 -5.07 12.35
CA GLU A 53 -63.66 -6.51 12.59
C GLU A 53 -64.84 -6.77 13.52
N ALA A 54 -65.72 -7.72 13.17
CA ALA A 54 -66.82 -8.12 14.03
C ALA A 54 -66.27 -8.87 15.26
N LYS A 55 -66.60 -8.40 16.47
CA LYS A 55 -66.21 -9.05 17.74
C LYS A 55 -67.05 -10.31 18.03
N TRP A 56 -68.29 -10.33 17.55
CA TRP A 56 -69.23 -11.45 17.60
C TRP A 56 -70.33 -11.28 16.54
N PHE A 57 -71.30 -12.20 16.55
CA PHE A 57 -72.40 -12.21 15.58
C PHE A 57 -73.19 -10.89 15.57
N ASN A 58 -73.36 -10.28 14.40
CA ASN A 58 -74.25 -9.14 14.18
C ASN A 58 -74.80 -9.09 12.75
N GLN A 59 -75.90 -8.36 12.57
CA GLN A 59 -76.51 -8.06 11.26
C GLN A 59 -77.19 -6.69 11.36
N ASN A 60 -77.01 -5.84 10.34
CA ASN A 60 -77.60 -4.50 10.27
C ASN A 60 -77.14 -3.52 11.38
N GLU A 61 -76.00 -3.78 12.03
CA GLU A 61 -75.37 -2.85 12.97
C GLU A 61 -74.19 -2.15 12.27
N LEU A 62 -74.35 -0.85 11.98
CA LEU A 62 -73.38 -0.06 11.21
C LEU A 62 -72.04 0.10 11.98
N PRO A 63 -70.88 -0.26 11.41
CA PRO A 63 -69.60 -0.24 12.11
C PRO A 63 -69.19 1.12 12.66
N ALA A 64 -69.40 2.19 11.89
CA ALA A 64 -69.05 3.55 12.31
C ALA A 64 -69.72 4.00 13.62
N ASN A 65 -70.89 3.45 13.96
CA ASN A 65 -71.67 3.86 15.14
C ASN A 65 -71.72 2.80 16.24
N ASN A 66 -71.14 1.61 16.01
CA ASN A 66 -71.22 0.47 16.93
C ASN A 66 -69.83 -0.14 17.12
N SER A 67 -68.82 0.70 17.37
CA SER A 67 -67.42 0.30 17.50
C SER A 67 -66.75 0.72 18.83
N ASP A 68 -67.53 1.21 19.80
CA ASP A 68 -67.01 1.48 21.15
C ASP A 68 -66.56 0.19 21.84
N THR A 69 -65.91 0.33 23.00
CA THR A 69 -65.30 -0.76 23.77
C THR A 69 -66.22 -1.98 23.93
N PHE A 70 -67.52 -1.75 24.16
CA PHE A 70 -68.52 -2.80 24.40
C PHE A 70 -69.42 -3.13 23.20
N ASP A 71 -69.27 -2.44 22.07
CA ASP A 71 -70.10 -2.66 20.89
C ASP A 71 -69.56 -3.79 20.00
N VAL A 72 -70.34 -4.15 18.99
CA VAL A 72 -70.15 -5.36 18.17
C VAL A 72 -68.97 -5.29 17.20
N TRP A 73 -68.48 -4.10 16.85
CA TRP A 73 -67.34 -3.91 15.95
C TRP A 73 -66.08 -3.46 16.71
N ARG A 74 -64.91 -3.90 16.23
CA ARG A 74 -63.60 -3.39 16.62
C ARG A 74 -63.02 -2.61 15.44
N GLN A 75 -62.73 -1.33 15.63
CA GLN A 75 -62.03 -0.52 14.64
C GLN A 75 -60.58 -1.01 14.50
N LEU A 76 -60.14 -1.29 13.28
CA LEU A 76 -58.80 -1.80 12.96
C LEU A 76 -57.85 -0.70 12.50
N GLY A 77 -58.31 0.25 11.68
CA GLY A 77 -57.46 1.32 11.17
C GLY A 77 -58.00 2.07 9.94
N GLN A 78 -57.35 3.17 9.54
CA GLN A 78 -57.74 3.98 8.37
C GLN A 78 -57.31 3.29 7.06
N CYS A 79 -58.19 3.25 6.06
CA CYS A 79 -57.91 2.70 4.73
C CYS A 79 -57.02 3.65 3.91
N ILE A 80 -55.86 3.17 3.45
CA ILE A 80 -54.96 3.89 2.52
C ILE A 80 -55.04 3.28 1.10
N SER A 81 -55.01 4.10 0.05
CA SER A 81 -54.99 3.66 -1.35
C SER A 81 -53.88 4.33 -2.16
N GLY A 82 -52.92 3.55 -2.66
CA GLY A 82 -51.80 3.96 -3.52
C GLY A 82 -50.81 2.80 -3.71
N ASN A 83 -50.02 2.79 -4.77
CA ASN A 83 -48.92 1.80 -4.88
C ASN A 83 -47.78 2.24 -3.96
N ALA A 84 -47.19 1.31 -3.23
CA ALA A 84 -46.00 1.62 -2.42
C ALA A 84 -44.81 1.98 -3.34
N PRO A 85 -43.94 2.91 -2.92
CA PRO A 85 -42.71 3.21 -3.65
C PRO A 85 -41.77 1.99 -3.67
N VAL A 86 -40.82 1.98 -4.60
CA VAL A 86 -39.75 0.97 -4.69
C VAL A 86 -38.43 1.62 -4.29
N VAL A 87 -37.62 0.90 -3.51
CA VAL A 87 -36.26 1.30 -3.13
C VAL A 87 -35.28 0.17 -3.41
N THR A 88 -34.08 0.53 -3.85
CA THR A 88 -32.95 -0.38 -4.04
C THR A 88 -31.72 0.20 -3.36
N LEU A 89 -31.04 -0.62 -2.57
CA LEU A 89 -29.80 -0.23 -1.91
C LEU A 89 -28.64 -0.39 -2.90
N VAL A 90 -27.91 0.69 -3.16
CA VAL A 90 -26.77 0.74 -4.08
C VAL A 90 -25.47 0.48 -3.32
N SER A 91 -25.34 1.07 -2.13
CA SER A 91 -24.21 0.91 -1.22
C SER A 91 -24.71 0.98 0.23
N PRO A 92 -24.20 0.15 1.16
CA PRO A 92 -23.22 -0.92 0.91
C PRO A 92 -23.88 -2.12 0.20
N ARG A 93 -23.08 -2.94 -0.49
CA ARG A 93 -23.55 -4.22 -1.04
C ARG A 93 -23.68 -5.26 0.07
N ASP A 94 -24.57 -6.23 -0.12
CA ASP A 94 -24.70 -7.37 0.78
C ASP A 94 -23.37 -8.14 0.86
N GLY A 95 -22.92 -8.43 2.08
CA GLY A 95 -21.63 -9.02 2.38
C GLY A 95 -20.44 -8.06 2.45
N ALA A 96 -20.65 -6.73 2.33
CA ALA A 96 -19.54 -5.77 2.41
C ALA A 96 -18.79 -5.85 3.75
N VAL A 97 -17.47 -5.76 3.69
CA VAL A 97 -16.60 -5.68 4.87
C VAL A 97 -16.04 -4.26 4.94
N LEU A 98 -16.18 -3.62 6.09
CA LEU A 98 -15.72 -2.24 6.32
C LEU A 98 -14.78 -2.20 7.53
N SER A 99 -13.91 -1.22 7.61
CA SER A 99 -13.01 -1.05 8.73
C SER A 99 -13.61 -0.07 9.75
N LYS A 100 -13.31 -0.27 11.03
CA LYS A 100 -13.79 0.60 12.12
C LYS A 100 -13.36 2.05 11.91
N ASN A 101 -14.31 2.97 12.12
CA ASN A 101 -14.20 4.41 11.87
C ASN A 101 -14.13 4.81 10.39
N ASP A 102 -14.27 3.87 9.45
CA ASP A 102 -14.49 4.22 8.06
C ASP A 102 -15.77 5.05 7.93
N SER A 103 -15.73 6.03 7.03
CA SER A 103 -16.93 6.70 6.57
C SER A 103 -17.57 5.87 5.47
N ALA A 104 -18.58 5.07 5.83
CA ALA A 104 -19.34 4.29 4.88
C ALA A 104 -20.41 5.17 4.22
N VAL A 105 -20.40 5.28 2.89
CA VAL A 105 -21.44 5.99 2.16
C VAL A 105 -22.59 5.03 1.87
N PHE A 106 -23.73 5.28 2.50
CA PHE A 106 -24.98 4.59 2.20
C PHE A 106 -25.65 5.33 1.04
N SER A 107 -26.07 4.58 0.02
CA SER A 107 -26.71 5.12 -1.18
C SER A 107 -27.86 4.23 -1.61
N ALA A 108 -28.98 4.83 -2.01
CA ALA A 108 -30.15 4.12 -2.50
C ALA A 108 -30.78 4.83 -3.70
N ASN A 109 -31.39 4.04 -4.59
CA ASN A 109 -32.27 4.55 -5.64
C ASN A 109 -33.71 4.24 -5.24
N ALA A 110 -34.57 5.26 -5.24
CA ALA A 110 -35.99 5.11 -4.97
C ALA A 110 -36.83 5.72 -6.10
N SER A 111 -37.96 5.10 -6.39
CA SER A 111 -38.91 5.54 -7.41
C SER A 111 -40.33 5.24 -6.98
N ASP A 112 -41.25 6.13 -7.30
CA ASP A 112 -42.67 5.96 -7.05
C ASP A 112 -43.45 5.99 -8.37
N GLN A 113 -44.37 5.05 -8.57
CA GLN A 113 -45.12 4.93 -9.84
C GLN A 113 -46.18 6.03 -9.99
N ASP A 114 -46.67 6.58 -8.88
CA ASP A 114 -47.69 7.63 -8.85
C ASP A 114 -47.04 9.04 -8.86
N GLY A 115 -45.71 9.12 -8.71
CA GLY A 115 -44.90 10.34 -8.88
C GLY A 115 -44.71 11.16 -7.60
N ASP A 116 -45.12 10.64 -6.45
CA ASP A 116 -45.27 11.38 -5.19
C ASP A 116 -44.22 10.96 -4.13
N LEU A 117 -42.97 10.68 -4.48
CA LEU A 117 -41.95 10.22 -3.52
C LEU A 117 -41.58 11.33 -2.50
N ALA A 118 -41.76 11.07 -1.20
CA ALA A 118 -41.54 12.07 -0.14
C ALA A 118 -40.16 11.97 0.51
N GLN A 119 -39.69 10.78 0.89
CA GLN A 119 -38.37 10.60 1.51
C GLN A 119 -37.82 9.17 1.38
N VAL A 120 -36.50 9.03 1.55
CA VAL A 120 -35.82 7.76 1.82
C VAL A 120 -35.15 7.86 3.19
N GLU A 121 -35.36 6.85 4.01
CA GLU A 121 -34.75 6.73 5.32
C GLU A 121 -33.83 5.50 5.35
N PHE A 122 -32.63 5.69 5.89
CA PHE A 122 -31.67 4.61 6.10
C PHE A 122 -31.64 4.18 7.56
N PHE A 123 -31.45 2.88 7.76
CA PHE A 123 -31.36 2.27 9.09
C PHE A 123 -30.10 1.42 9.20
N VAL A 124 -29.56 1.35 10.42
CA VAL A 124 -28.54 0.38 10.84
C VAL A 124 -29.09 -0.38 12.02
N ASN A 125 -29.26 -1.69 11.89
CA ASN A 125 -29.85 -2.56 12.92
C ASN A 125 -31.21 -1.99 13.41
N ASP A 126 -32.06 -1.62 12.46
CA ASP A 126 -33.39 -1.02 12.68
C ASP A 126 -33.39 0.38 13.35
N ILE A 127 -32.22 0.99 13.54
CA ILE A 127 -32.09 2.36 14.06
C ILE A 127 -31.91 3.32 12.89
N SER A 128 -32.79 4.33 12.78
CA SER A 128 -32.68 5.39 11.78
C SER A 128 -31.35 6.13 11.92
N VAL A 129 -30.59 6.20 10.83
CA VAL A 129 -29.32 6.94 10.75
C VAL A 129 -29.40 8.18 9.88
N GLY A 130 -30.51 8.36 9.15
CA GLY A 130 -30.83 9.61 8.47
C GLY A 130 -31.98 9.49 7.48
N ILE A 131 -32.66 10.61 7.29
CA ILE A 131 -33.82 10.78 6.42
C ILE A 131 -33.46 11.81 5.35
N LEU A 132 -33.73 11.48 4.08
CA LEU A 132 -33.40 12.32 2.93
C LEU A 132 -34.65 12.51 2.07
N SER A 133 -35.05 13.77 1.86
CA SER A 133 -36.26 14.12 1.11
C SER A 133 -36.01 14.45 -0.36
N GLN A 134 -34.75 14.47 -0.81
CA GLN A 134 -34.39 14.74 -2.21
C GLN A 134 -33.25 13.81 -2.67
N PRO A 135 -33.28 13.34 -3.93
CA PRO A 135 -32.18 12.60 -4.52
C PRO A 135 -30.96 13.51 -4.78
N PRO A 136 -29.72 13.00 -4.77
CA PRO A 136 -29.37 11.61 -4.50
C PRO A 136 -29.56 11.23 -3.01
N TYR A 137 -30.15 10.07 -2.75
CA TYR A 137 -30.34 9.58 -1.40
C TYR A 137 -29.04 8.96 -0.88
N GLN A 138 -28.16 9.82 -0.37
CA GLN A 138 -26.87 9.44 0.18
C GLN A 138 -26.63 10.00 1.57
N LEU A 139 -26.08 9.18 2.47
CA LEU A 139 -25.55 9.64 3.75
C LEU A 139 -24.28 8.90 4.14
N THR A 140 -23.44 9.58 4.91
CA THR A 140 -22.24 8.99 5.50
C THR A 140 -22.56 8.43 6.88
N TRP A 141 -22.20 7.17 7.10
CA TRP A 141 -22.28 6.50 8.39
C TRP A 141 -20.87 6.17 8.89
N SER A 142 -20.58 6.48 10.15
CA SER A 142 -19.31 6.10 10.77
C SER A 142 -19.38 4.63 11.19
N ALA A 143 -18.52 3.80 10.62
CA ALA A 143 -18.53 2.38 10.82
C ALA A 143 -18.20 2.00 12.27
N GLN A 144 -19.15 1.33 12.94
CA GLN A 144 -19.01 0.78 14.29
C GLN A 144 -18.73 -0.71 14.20
N LEU A 145 -17.96 -1.29 15.12
CA LEU A 145 -17.59 -2.71 15.07
C LEU A 145 -18.80 -3.65 15.14
N GLY A 146 -18.72 -4.73 14.37
CA GLY A 146 -19.66 -5.84 14.43
C GLY A 146 -20.34 -6.14 13.10
N MET A 147 -21.27 -7.08 13.12
CA MET A 147 -22.18 -7.29 12.01
C MET A 147 -23.31 -6.27 12.09
N HIS A 148 -23.63 -5.63 10.97
CA HIS A 148 -24.72 -4.68 10.87
C HIS A 148 -25.63 -5.05 9.71
N THR A 149 -26.93 -4.85 9.89
CA THR A 149 -27.89 -4.85 8.79
C THR A 149 -28.16 -3.40 8.43
N VAL A 150 -27.77 -3.00 7.23
CA VAL A 150 -28.13 -1.70 6.65
C VAL A 150 -29.41 -1.88 5.86
N SER A 151 -30.38 -0.98 6.03
CA SER A 151 -31.59 -0.98 5.21
C SER A 151 -31.98 0.41 4.74
N ALA A 152 -32.71 0.49 3.63
CA ALA A 152 -33.34 1.70 3.13
C ALA A 152 -34.84 1.48 2.93
N VAL A 153 -35.65 2.46 3.34
CA VAL A 153 -37.11 2.47 3.16
C VAL A 153 -37.52 3.79 2.51
N ALA A 154 -38.32 3.73 1.46
CA ALA A 154 -38.91 4.88 0.81
C ALA A 154 -40.35 5.11 1.31
N VAL A 155 -40.75 6.38 1.45
CA VAL A 155 -42.15 6.77 1.73
C VAL A 155 -42.65 7.73 0.65
N ASP A 156 -43.89 7.56 0.22
CA ASP A 156 -44.57 8.51 -0.65
C ASP A 156 -45.26 9.64 0.16
N ALA A 157 -45.80 10.65 -0.54
CA ALA A 157 -46.48 11.80 0.06
C ALA A 157 -47.83 11.43 0.71
N LYS A 158 -48.32 10.20 0.50
CA LYS A 158 -49.55 9.66 1.09
C LYS A 158 -49.26 8.75 2.30
N GLY A 159 -47.98 8.53 2.62
CA GLY A 159 -47.53 7.72 3.75
C GLY A 159 -47.37 6.23 3.45
N ASN A 160 -47.43 5.80 2.18
CA ASN A 160 -47.17 4.41 1.80
C ASN A 160 -45.67 4.11 1.87
N LEU A 161 -45.30 2.99 2.49
CA LEU A 161 -43.92 2.56 2.68
C LEU A 161 -43.51 1.49 1.68
N SER A 162 -42.29 1.59 1.15
CA SER A 162 -41.68 0.52 0.36
C SER A 162 -41.36 -0.70 1.22
N THR A 163 -41.21 -1.86 0.57
CA THR A 163 -40.45 -2.97 1.17
C THR A 163 -39.00 -2.51 1.46
N PRO A 164 -38.42 -2.80 2.64
CA PRO A 164 -37.03 -2.43 2.92
C PRO A 164 -36.03 -3.13 1.99
N ALA A 165 -35.08 -2.40 1.43
CA ALA A 165 -33.92 -2.97 0.75
C ALA A 165 -32.79 -3.13 1.79
N THR A 166 -32.26 -4.35 1.96
CA THR A 166 -31.30 -4.66 3.03
C THR A 166 -29.95 -5.17 2.51
N ALA A 167 -28.87 -4.86 3.22
CA ALA A 167 -27.56 -5.47 3.07
C ALA A 167 -26.95 -5.79 4.45
N GLY A 168 -26.45 -7.02 4.61
CA GLY A 168 -25.61 -7.39 5.74
C GLY A 168 -24.18 -6.92 5.50
N ILE A 169 -23.60 -6.18 6.44
CA ILE A 169 -22.20 -5.76 6.40
C ILE A 169 -21.47 -6.23 7.65
N THR A 170 -20.16 -6.46 7.52
CA THR A 170 -19.30 -6.76 8.66
C THR A 170 -18.29 -5.65 8.83
N VAL A 171 -18.36 -4.92 9.94
CA VAL A 171 -17.34 -3.95 10.31
C VAL A 171 -16.33 -4.62 11.23
N ARG A 172 -15.06 -4.65 10.79
CA ARG A 172 -13.95 -5.26 11.53
C ARG A 172 -12.97 -4.17 11.96
N ASP A 173 -12.17 -4.46 12.98
CA ASP A 173 -11.09 -3.57 13.38
C ASP A 173 -9.87 -3.90 12.50
N ASP A 174 -9.76 -3.25 11.34
CA ASP A 174 -8.60 -3.43 10.45
C ASP A 174 -7.50 -2.40 10.75
N ASN A 175 -7.67 -1.57 11.79
CA ASN A 175 -6.56 -0.86 12.45
C ASN A 175 -5.81 -1.77 13.43
N GLY A 176 -6.10 -3.07 13.43
CA GLY A 176 -5.19 -4.05 13.99
C GLY A 176 -4.01 -4.17 13.06
N ASN A 177 -2.96 -3.39 13.32
CA ASN A 177 -1.62 -3.67 12.84
C ASN A 177 -1.38 -5.19 12.88
N VAL A 178 -1.22 -5.80 11.71
CA VAL A 178 -1.21 -7.25 11.59
C VAL A 178 0.16 -7.71 12.08
N PRO A 179 0.25 -8.42 13.21
CA PRO A 179 1.55 -8.82 13.73
C PRO A 179 2.32 -9.61 12.67
N PRO A 180 3.65 -9.44 12.59
CA PRO A 180 4.44 -10.02 11.52
C PRO A 180 4.27 -11.54 11.45
N ALA A 181 4.16 -12.09 10.25
CA ALA A 181 4.21 -13.54 10.07
C ALA A 181 5.57 -14.06 10.51
N LEU A 182 5.58 -14.96 11.49
CA LEU A 182 6.78 -15.41 12.19
C LEU A 182 6.88 -16.93 12.19
N ALA A 183 7.96 -17.47 11.66
CA ALA A 183 8.27 -18.89 11.66
C ALA A 183 9.71 -19.13 12.12
N ILE A 184 9.90 -20.10 13.01
CA ILE A 184 11.23 -20.62 13.36
C ILE A 184 11.57 -21.70 12.33
N GLU A 185 12.56 -21.44 11.47
CA GLU A 185 13.03 -22.40 10.46
C GLU A 185 13.87 -23.50 11.10
N THR A 186 14.76 -23.12 12.01
CA THR A 186 15.58 -24.03 12.82
C THR A 186 15.72 -23.47 14.23
N PRO A 187 15.72 -24.30 15.29
CA PRO A 187 15.49 -25.74 15.29
C PRO A 187 14.00 -26.12 15.22
N THR A 188 13.69 -27.37 14.85
CA THR A 188 12.31 -27.88 14.89
C THR A 188 11.87 -28.24 16.31
N ASN A 189 10.56 -28.26 16.58
CA ASN A 189 10.04 -28.60 17.91
C ASN A 189 10.47 -30.01 18.38
N ASN A 190 10.90 -30.10 19.63
CA ASN A 190 11.55 -31.24 20.30
C ASN A 190 12.83 -31.74 19.63
N GLN A 191 13.49 -30.92 18.81
CA GLN A 191 14.82 -31.28 18.31
C GLN A 191 15.76 -31.51 19.51
N ALA A 192 16.45 -32.65 19.49
CA ALA A 192 17.31 -33.08 20.57
C ALA A 192 18.71 -32.49 20.41
N PHE A 193 19.22 -31.95 21.51
CA PHE A 193 20.59 -31.44 21.65
C PHE A 193 21.21 -32.01 22.93
N LYS A 194 22.52 -31.90 23.04
CA LYS A 194 23.29 -32.13 24.27
C LYS A 194 23.75 -30.79 24.81
N VAL A 195 24.03 -30.71 26.11
CA VAL A 195 24.71 -29.53 26.67
C VAL A 195 26.06 -29.40 25.94
N GLY A 196 26.37 -28.20 25.42
CA GLY A 196 27.55 -27.88 24.61
C GLY A 196 27.32 -27.84 23.11
N ASP A 197 26.17 -28.31 22.61
CA ASP A 197 25.83 -28.17 21.20
C ASP A 197 25.51 -26.70 20.87
N THR A 198 26.00 -26.23 19.72
CA THR A 198 25.57 -24.95 19.13
C THR A 198 24.21 -25.15 18.45
N VAL A 199 23.22 -24.38 18.88
CA VAL A 199 21.89 -24.32 18.28
C VAL A 199 21.83 -23.10 17.37
N SER A 200 21.57 -23.31 16.08
CA SER A 200 21.28 -22.23 15.14
C SER A 200 19.79 -21.91 15.13
N LEU A 201 19.43 -20.78 15.74
CA LEU A 201 18.07 -20.24 15.75
C LEU A 201 17.90 -19.35 14.51
N ALA A 202 17.29 -19.90 13.47
CA ALA A 202 16.97 -19.21 12.23
C ALA A 202 15.48 -18.92 12.17
N VAL A 203 15.15 -17.69 11.82
CA VAL A 203 13.79 -17.16 11.87
C VAL A 203 13.45 -16.50 10.54
N GLN A 204 12.30 -16.86 10.00
CA GLN A 204 11.65 -16.12 8.93
C GLN A 204 10.58 -15.22 9.54
N ALA A 205 10.78 -13.91 9.41
CA ALA A 205 9.82 -12.90 9.83
C ALA A 205 9.51 -12.00 8.63
N THR A 206 8.24 -11.86 8.30
CA THR A 206 7.75 -11.01 7.21
C THR A 206 6.52 -10.27 7.68
N ASP A 207 6.40 -9.01 7.33
CA ASP A 207 5.24 -8.20 7.70
C ASP A 207 4.41 -7.91 6.45
N THR A 208 3.08 -8.00 6.57
CA THR A 208 2.16 -7.84 5.43
C THR A 208 1.59 -6.44 5.31
N ASP A 209 1.62 -5.64 6.37
CA ASP A 209 1.09 -4.28 6.42
C ASP A 209 2.13 -3.25 6.90
N GLY A 210 3.39 -3.66 7.00
CA GLY A 210 4.50 -2.84 7.48
C GLY A 210 5.87 -3.47 7.23
N GLN A 211 6.82 -3.20 8.13
CA GLN A 211 8.16 -3.75 8.12
C GLN A 211 8.48 -4.35 9.48
N VAL A 212 9.18 -5.49 9.52
CA VAL A 212 9.73 -6.01 10.78
C VAL A 212 10.89 -5.12 11.23
N VAL A 213 10.70 -4.36 12.32
CA VAL A 213 11.75 -3.46 12.85
C VAL A 213 12.59 -4.11 13.93
N GLN A 214 12.10 -5.18 14.55
CA GLN A 214 12.79 -5.85 15.64
C GLN A 214 12.43 -7.34 15.73
N VAL A 215 13.42 -8.21 15.91
CA VAL A 215 13.24 -9.63 16.27
C VAL A 215 14.04 -9.91 17.54
N GLU A 216 13.36 -10.15 18.65
CA GLU A 216 13.95 -10.60 19.90
C GLU A 216 13.96 -12.13 19.98
N MET A 217 15.12 -12.71 20.30
CA MET A 217 15.28 -14.15 20.47
C MET A 217 15.59 -14.46 21.94
N TRP A 218 14.90 -15.45 22.51
CA TRP A 218 14.94 -15.80 23.92
C TRP A 218 15.15 -17.30 24.12
N ARG A 219 15.87 -17.65 25.19
CA ARG A 219 15.98 -19.01 25.74
C ARG A 219 15.47 -19.00 27.17
N ASP A 220 14.41 -19.74 27.44
CA ASP A 220 13.66 -19.70 28.69
C ASP A 220 13.32 -18.25 29.07
N ALA A 221 13.85 -17.73 30.19
CA ALA A 221 13.68 -16.34 30.62
C ALA A 221 14.85 -15.40 30.21
N GLN A 222 15.88 -15.91 29.52
CA GLN A 222 17.06 -15.13 29.12
C GLN A 222 16.95 -14.67 27.66
N ARG A 223 17.07 -13.36 27.41
CA ARG A 223 17.17 -12.83 26.05
C ARG A 223 18.56 -13.14 25.48
N LEU A 224 18.61 -13.74 24.29
CA LEU A 224 19.84 -14.08 23.58
C LEU A 224 20.32 -12.90 22.74
N THR A 225 19.44 -12.36 21.88
CA THR A 225 19.76 -11.23 21.00
C THR A 225 18.51 -10.46 20.57
N THR A 226 18.74 -9.30 19.95
CA THR A 226 17.75 -8.48 19.26
C THR A 226 18.32 -8.06 17.90
N LEU A 227 17.60 -8.34 16.81
CA LEU A 227 18.03 -8.04 15.44
C LEU A 227 17.03 -7.08 14.77
N SER A 228 17.49 -6.12 13.97
CA SER A 228 16.64 -5.15 13.26
C SER A 228 16.73 -5.23 11.73
N THR A 229 17.57 -6.12 11.19
CA THR A 229 17.72 -6.34 9.73
C THR A 229 17.91 -7.84 9.43
N PRO A 230 17.31 -8.38 8.35
CA PRO A 230 17.50 -9.77 7.95
C PRO A 230 18.93 -10.02 7.40
N PRO A 231 19.43 -11.28 7.42
CA PRO A 231 18.76 -12.49 7.89
C PRO A 231 18.67 -12.59 9.42
N PHE A 232 17.50 -12.98 9.94
CA PHE A 232 17.28 -13.13 11.39
C PHE A 232 17.80 -14.50 11.86
N ARG A 233 19.09 -14.57 12.18
CA ARG A 233 19.76 -15.79 12.67
C ARG A 233 20.62 -15.49 13.88
N HIS A 234 20.57 -16.38 14.87
CA HIS A 234 21.48 -16.34 16.01
C HIS A 234 21.87 -17.75 16.45
N ASP A 235 23.17 -17.96 16.63
CA ASP A 235 23.72 -19.22 17.13
C ASP A 235 24.05 -19.07 18.63
N PHE A 236 23.67 -20.05 19.45
CA PHE A 236 23.99 -20.06 20.89
C PHE A 236 24.33 -21.47 21.38
N VAL A 237 25.09 -21.58 22.48
CA VAL A 237 25.46 -22.87 23.07
C VAL A 237 24.46 -23.29 24.17
N THR A 238 24.09 -24.57 24.20
CA THR A 238 23.22 -25.15 25.24
C THR A 238 24.00 -25.37 26.55
N VAL A 239 23.69 -24.62 27.61
CA VAL A 239 24.52 -24.64 28.83
C VAL A 239 23.94 -25.46 30.00
N SER A 240 22.76 -26.07 29.87
CA SER A 240 22.20 -26.90 30.95
C SER A 240 21.21 -27.95 30.45
N PRO A 241 21.11 -29.11 31.15
CA PRO A 241 20.13 -30.15 30.83
C PRO A 241 18.69 -29.66 30.92
N GLY A 242 17.78 -30.43 30.32
CA GLY A 242 16.35 -30.26 30.39
C GLY A 242 15.74 -29.71 29.10
N LYS A 243 14.42 -29.60 29.12
CA LYS A 243 13.68 -28.92 28.04
C LYS A 243 13.99 -27.44 28.12
N LYS A 244 14.42 -26.86 26.99
CA LYS A 244 14.62 -25.41 26.85
C LYS A 244 13.58 -24.86 25.90
N GLN A 245 12.90 -23.80 26.30
CA GLN A 245 11.95 -23.11 25.44
C GLN A 245 12.71 -22.03 24.67
N LEU A 246 12.72 -22.11 23.35
CA LEU A 246 13.16 -21.00 22.50
C LEU A 246 11.92 -20.21 22.13
N ARG A 247 11.92 -18.92 22.47
CA ARG A 247 10.84 -18.00 22.17
C ARG A 247 11.39 -16.87 21.32
N VAL A 248 10.71 -16.56 20.24
CA VAL A 248 11.05 -15.47 19.33
C VAL A 248 9.88 -14.52 19.31
N ILE A 249 10.15 -13.22 19.46
CA ILE A 249 9.16 -12.15 19.37
C ILE A 249 9.60 -11.23 18.24
N ALA A 250 8.82 -11.12 17.17
CA ALA A 250 9.04 -10.14 16.12
C ALA A 250 8.09 -8.95 16.34
N GLN A 251 8.57 -7.74 16.16
CA GLN A 251 7.82 -6.49 16.23
C GLN A 251 7.96 -5.71 14.93
N ASP A 252 6.85 -5.15 14.47
CA ASP A 252 6.77 -4.33 13.27
C ASP A 252 6.91 -2.82 13.55
N ASP A 253 6.94 -2.02 12.48
CA ASP A 253 7.10 -0.56 12.49
C ASP A 253 5.93 0.20 13.16
N LYS A 254 4.82 -0.48 13.40
CA LYS A 254 3.62 0.04 14.06
C LYS A 254 3.43 -0.55 15.47
N GLY A 255 4.40 -1.35 15.93
CA GLY A 255 4.55 -1.84 17.29
C GLY A 255 3.81 -3.13 17.64
N ALA A 256 3.14 -3.82 16.70
CA ALA A 256 2.51 -5.11 16.98
C ALA A 256 3.56 -6.22 16.96
N THR A 257 3.25 -7.30 17.68
CA THR A 257 4.23 -8.35 17.96
C THR A 257 3.67 -9.72 17.68
N ALA A 258 4.43 -10.54 16.96
CA ALA A 258 4.17 -11.96 16.81
C ALA A 258 5.15 -12.76 17.65
N GLU A 259 4.69 -13.87 18.22
CA GLU A 259 5.52 -14.77 19.00
C GLU A 259 5.48 -16.19 18.42
N ALA A 260 6.65 -16.79 18.27
CA ALA A 260 6.80 -18.21 17.95
C ALA A 260 7.65 -18.87 19.03
N SER A 261 7.36 -20.12 19.35
CA SER A 261 8.24 -20.89 20.24
C SER A 261 8.39 -22.33 19.79
N VAL A 262 9.58 -22.87 20.05
CA VAL A 262 9.90 -24.28 19.92
C VAL A 262 10.53 -24.75 21.21
N THR A 263 10.20 -25.95 21.65
CA THR A 263 10.92 -26.59 22.74
C THR A 263 12.07 -27.40 22.14
N ILE A 264 13.27 -27.26 22.67
CA ILE A 264 14.36 -28.18 22.37
C ILE A 264 14.60 -29.08 23.58
N GLU A 265 14.98 -30.33 23.33
CA GLU A 265 15.33 -31.26 24.40
C GLU A 265 16.84 -31.29 24.56
N VAL A 266 17.34 -30.58 25.57
CA VAL A 266 18.75 -30.64 25.93
C VAL A 266 18.90 -31.80 26.89
N SER A 267 19.28 -32.96 26.38
CA SER A 267 19.75 -34.02 27.27
C SER A 267 20.91 -33.47 28.10
N ALA A 268 21.05 -33.93 29.35
CA ALA A 268 22.21 -33.55 30.13
C ALA A 268 23.44 -33.69 29.24
N ALA A 269 24.41 -32.79 29.41
CA ALA A 269 25.78 -33.17 29.11
C ALA A 269 25.83 -34.56 29.69
N SER A 270 26.12 -35.54 28.85
CA SER A 270 26.74 -36.72 29.38
C SER A 270 27.64 -36.23 30.48
N SER A 271 27.40 -36.66 31.71
CA SER A 271 28.30 -36.41 32.84
C SER A 271 29.56 -37.18 32.50
N GLY A 272 30.21 -36.62 31.51
CA GLY A 272 31.07 -37.24 30.58
C GLY A 272 32.46 -36.86 30.97
N GLY A 273 32.65 -36.12 32.07
CA GLY A 273 33.95 -35.84 32.67
C GLY A 273 34.84 -37.05 32.49
N CYS A 274 35.75 -36.94 31.54
CA CYS A 274 36.73 -37.97 31.21
C CYS A 274 37.92 -37.87 32.17
N ALA A 275 37.83 -36.97 33.15
CA ALA A 275 38.71 -36.88 34.29
C ALA A 275 38.89 -38.27 34.93
N GLY A 276 40.11 -38.79 34.86
CA GLY A 276 40.49 -40.10 35.41
C GLY A 276 40.20 -41.31 34.50
N LEU A 277 39.59 -41.14 33.34
CA LEU A 277 39.43 -42.23 32.37
C LEU A 277 40.69 -42.42 31.52
N SER A 278 40.98 -43.68 31.19
CA SER A 278 42.03 -44.02 30.23
C SER A 278 41.59 -43.67 28.81
N THR A 279 42.52 -43.16 28.00
CA THR A 279 42.28 -42.98 26.56
C THR A 279 42.23 -44.34 25.87
N TYR A 280 41.27 -44.54 24.96
CA TYR A 280 41.20 -45.75 24.14
C TYR A 280 42.52 -45.99 23.36
N ARG A 281 42.92 -47.26 23.23
CA ARG A 281 44.02 -47.73 22.38
C ARG A 281 43.64 -49.08 21.77
N ALA A 282 43.78 -49.21 20.45
CA ALA A 282 43.47 -50.45 19.74
C ALA A 282 44.30 -51.64 20.27
N GLY A 283 43.63 -52.79 20.47
CA GLY A 283 44.26 -54.03 20.95
C GLY A 283 44.57 -54.10 22.45
N GLN A 284 44.20 -53.09 23.25
CA GLN A 284 44.18 -53.20 24.71
C GLN A 284 43.06 -54.14 25.17
N ASN A 285 43.23 -54.81 26.30
CA ASN A 285 42.17 -55.64 26.88
C ASN A 285 41.21 -54.77 27.70
N TYR A 286 39.97 -54.66 27.24
CA TYR A 286 38.88 -53.96 27.91
C TYR A 286 37.83 -54.95 28.44
N GLN A 287 37.36 -54.73 29.67
CA GLN A 287 36.28 -55.52 30.25
C GLN A 287 34.90 -54.96 29.87
N SER A 288 33.89 -55.83 29.79
CA SER A 288 32.50 -55.37 29.63
C SER A 288 32.12 -54.49 30.83
N GLY A 289 31.58 -53.31 30.55
CA GLY A 289 31.32 -52.23 31.51
C GLY A 289 32.46 -51.22 31.69
N GLU A 290 33.66 -51.47 31.17
CA GLU A 290 34.81 -50.55 31.32
C GLU A 290 34.59 -49.24 30.56
N LEU A 291 35.00 -48.12 31.17
CA LEU A 291 34.84 -46.78 30.63
C LEU A 291 36.16 -46.24 30.07
N VAL A 292 36.12 -45.71 28.84
CA VAL A 292 37.28 -45.09 28.17
C VAL A 292 36.90 -43.74 27.59
N ALA A 293 37.89 -42.87 27.41
CA ALA A 293 37.76 -41.62 26.69
C ALA A 293 38.34 -41.74 25.28
N HIS A 294 37.63 -41.22 24.27
CA HIS A 294 38.09 -41.15 22.90
C HIS A 294 37.42 -39.98 22.17
N ASN A 295 38.18 -39.13 21.45
CA ASN A 295 37.67 -38.01 20.65
C ASN A 295 36.66 -37.09 21.37
N ASN A 296 37.02 -36.60 22.56
CA ASN A 296 36.15 -35.79 23.44
C ASN A 296 34.81 -36.48 23.77
N ARG A 297 34.78 -37.83 23.84
CA ARG A 297 33.60 -38.61 24.21
C ARG A 297 33.96 -39.76 25.15
N LYS A 298 33.03 -40.11 26.02
CA LYS A 298 33.10 -41.23 26.96
C LYS A 298 32.39 -42.43 26.35
N TYR A 299 33.04 -43.60 26.38
CA TYR A 299 32.48 -44.85 25.87
C TYR A 299 32.50 -45.92 26.95
N ARG A 300 31.48 -46.78 26.96
CA ARG A 300 31.45 -48.01 27.76
C ARG A 300 31.64 -49.20 26.85
N CYS A 301 32.56 -50.09 27.19
CA CYS A 301 32.69 -51.36 26.50
C CYS A 301 31.46 -52.23 26.79
N ASP A 302 30.71 -52.66 25.78
CA ASP A 302 29.58 -53.55 25.96
C ASP A 302 30.00 -55.02 25.79
N ILE A 303 30.88 -55.30 24.81
CA ILE A 303 31.34 -56.66 24.49
C ILE A 303 32.88 -56.71 24.56
N ALA A 304 33.39 -57.21 25.68
CA ALA A 304 34.83 -57.25 26.01
C ALA A 304 35.74 -57.71 24.86
N GLY A 305 35.37 -58.80 24.18
CA GLY A 305 36.16 -59.35 23.07
C GLY A 305 36.24 -58.44 21.85
N TRP A 306 35.20 -57.66 21.58
CA TRP A 306 35.17 -56.73 20.44
C TRP A 306 35.82 -55.39 20.79
N CYS A 307 35.58 -54.88 21.99
CA CYS A 307 36.27 -53.70 22.52
C CYS A 307 37.80 -53.87 22.49
N SER A 308 38.25 -55.09 22.81
CA SER A 308 39.67 -55.43 22.90
C SER A 308 40.33 -55.76 21.56
N SER A 309 39.61 -55.61 20.45
CA SER A 309 40.12 -55.93 19.13
C SER A 309 41.23 -54.95 18.70
N SER A 310 42.25 -55.47 18.01
CA SER A 310 43.26 -54.65 17.33
C SER A 310 42.76 -54.11 15.98
N ALA A 311 41.60 -54.56 15.50
CA ALA A 311 40.98 -54.09 14.27
C ALA A 311 40.26 -52.74 14.49
N ALA A 312 41.04 -51.66 14.63
CA ALA A 312 40.53 -50.30 14.86
C ALA A 312 39.49 -49.85 13.81
N TRP A 313 39.72 -50.19 12.53
CA TRP A 313 38.77 -49.91 11.44
C TRP A 313 37.36 -50.47 11.69
N ALA A 314 37.23 -51.54 12.48
CA ALA A 314 35.97 -52.17 12.81
C ALA A 314 35.40 -51.67 14.14
N TYR A 315 36.19 -51.69 15.23
CA TYR A 315 35.66 -51.54 16.59
C TYR A 315 36.23 -50.36 17.39
N GLU A 316 36.93 -49.41 16.76
CA GLU A 316 37.38 -48.19 17.45
C GLU A 316 36.18 -47.32 17.88
N PRO A 317 36.03 -46.98 19.18
CA PRO A 317 34.86 -46.30 19.70
C PRO A 317 34.65 -44.93 19.02
N GLY A 318 33.49 -44.74 18.40
CA GLY A 318 33.11 -43.50 17.71
C GLY A 318 33.53 -43.39 16.25
N THR A 319 34.42 -44.26 15.74
CA THR A 319 35.02 -44.12 14.40
C THR A 319 35.02 -45.41 13.57
N GLY A 320 35.06 -46.60 14.19
CA GLY A 320 35.08 -47.89 13.48
C GLY A 320 33.74 -48.31 12.85
N GLN A 321 33.73 -49.04 11.74
CA GLN A 321 32.48 -49.37 11.01
C GLN A 321 31.42 -50.12 11.82
N HIS A 322 31.84 -50.82 12.88
CA HIS A 322 31.03 -51.64 13.76
C HIS A 322 31.21 -51.22 15.23
N TRP A 323 31.62 -49.98 15.49
CA TRP A 323 31.94 -49.56 16.85
C TRP A 323 30.73 -49.62 17.77
N GLN A 324 29.51 -49.35 17.26
CA GLN A 324 28.26 -49.41 18.03
C GLN A 324 27.92 -50.82 18.52
N ASP A 325 28.46 -51.85 17.86
CA ASP A 325 28.28 -53.25 18.26
C ASP A 325 29.16 -53.59 19.47
N ALA A 326 30.29 -52.89 19.64
CA ALA A 326 31.26 -53.13 20.72
C ALA A 326 31.13 -52.13 21.87
N TRP A 327 30.73 -50.89 21.61
CA TRP A 327 30.75 -49.78 22.56
C TRP A 327 29.43 -49.01 22.60
N SER A 328 29.03 -48.61 23.80
CA SER A 328 28.00 -47.60 24.01
C SER A 328 28.66 -46.23 24.17
N ASP A 329 28.25 -45.29 23.31
CA ASP A 329 28.58 -43.87 23.46
C ASP A 329 27.80 -43.28 24.64
N LEU A 330 28.53 -42.83 25.65
CA LEU A 330 27.97 -42.22 26.85
C LEU A 330 27.98 -40.69 26.79
N GLY A 331 28.35 -40.09 25.64
CA GLY A 331 28.34 -38.67 25.31
C GLY A 331 29.69 -37.95 25.45
N ILE A 332 29.70 -36.63 25.18
CA ILE A 332 30.90 -35.78 25.18
C ILE A 332 31.56 -35.65 26.56
N CYS A 333 32.88 -35.45 26.59
CA CYS A 333 33.62 -35.41 27.85
C CYS A 333 33.48 -34.09 28.61
N ALA A 334 33.61 -32.96 27.90
CA ALA A 334 33.51 -31.63 28.46
C ALA A 334 33.09 -30.62 27.38
N ILE A 335 32.54 -29.48 27.79
CA ILE A 335 32.07 -28.41 26.92
C ILE A 335 33.07 -27.26 26.96
N ALA A 336 33.53 -26.80 25.80
CA ALA A 336 34.41 -25.64 25.78
C ALA A 336 33.64 -24.36 26.17
N PRO A 337 34.29 -23.37 26.82
CA PRO A 337 33.66 -22.11 27.18
C PRO A 337 32.99 -21.38 26.01
N GLU A 338 31.98 -20.56 26.28
CA GLU A 338 31.41 -19.58 25.35
C GLU A 338 31.93 -18.19 25.70
N ILE A 339 32.22 -17.37 24.69
CA ILE A 339 32.76 -16.01 24.86
C ILE A 339 31.75 -15.01 24.28
N ASN A 340 31.69 -13.80 24.84
CA ASN A 340 30.89 -12.69 24.32
C ASN A 340 31.60 -11.35 24.49
N PHE A 341 31.73 -10.57 23.41
CA PHE A 341 32.18 -9.17 23.45
C PHE A 341 31.02 -8.25 23.83
N SER A 342 31.20 -7.41 24.85
CA SER A 342 30.20 -6.40 25.24
C SER A 342 30.52 -5.00 24.71
N GLN A 343 31.79 -4.74 24.40
CA GLN A 343 32.24 -3.53 23.69
C GLN A 343 33.70 -3.72 23.25
N PRO A 344 34.09 -3.18 22.08
CA PRO A 344 33.24 -2.51 21.11
C PRO A 344 32.37 -3.52 20.33
N ASN A 345 31.38 -3.01 19.61
CA ASN A 345 30.61 -3.84 18.67
C ASN A 345 31.50 -4.25 17.49
N ASP A 346 31.13 -5.35 16.84
CA ASP A 346 31.76 -5.74 15.58
C ASP A 346 31.62 -4.62 14.54
N ASN A 347 32.67 -4.40 13.76
CA ASN A 347 32.85 -3.31 12.79
C ASN A 347 32.88 -1.88 13.35
N ALA A 348 33.04 -1.72 14.67
CA ALA A 348 33.22 -0.39 15.25
C ALA A 348 34.48 0.32 14.71
N THR A 349 34.40 1.64 14.58
CA THR A 349 35.55 2.49 14.25
C THR A 349 36.14 3.10 15.52
N LEU A 350 37.44 2.94 15.72
CA LEU A 350 38.19 3.43 16.89
C LEU A 350 39.21 4.47 16.48
N LEU A 351 39.48 5.44 17.36
CA LEU A 351 40.46 6.50 17.09
C LEU A 351 41.86 6.06 17.56
N ARG A 352 42.85 6.19 16.67
CA ARG A 352 44.26 5.90 16.98
C ARG A 352 44.74 6.73 18.18
N ASN A 353 45.54 6.13 19.04
CA ASN A 353 46.13 6.73 20.24
C ASN A 353 45.11 7.23 21.29
N GLN A 354 43.83 6.87 21.17
CA GLN A 354 42.83 7.11 22.20
C GLN A 354 42.57 5.84 23.02
N PRO A 355 42.58 5.91 24.35
CA PRO A 355 42.15 4.80 25.20
C PRO A 355 40.71 4.40 24.88
N THR A 356 40.51 3.11 24.58
CA THR A 356 39.23 2.50 24.29
C THR A 356 39.04 1.29 25.20
N GLN A 357 37.88 1.21 25.84
CA GLN A 357 37.53 0.07 26.68
C GLN A 357 37.13 -1.13 25.83
N ILE A 358 37.81 -2.26 26.03
CA ILE A 358 37.46 -3.55 25.44
C ILE A 358 36.97 -4.47 26.55
N ALA A 359 35.74 -4.94 26.47
CA ALA A 359 35.13 -5.79 27.48
C ALA A 359 34.59 -7.07 26.86
N VAL A 360 34.94 -8.18 27.51
CA VAL A 360 34.58 -9.54 27.11
C VAL A 360 34.17 -10.35 28.34
N SER A 361 33.19 -11.22 28.18
CA SER A 361 32.78 -12.21 29.18
C SER A 361 32.89 -13.61 28.62
N ALA A 362 33.14 -14.60 29.48
CA ALA A 362 33.08 -16.00 29.12
C ALA A 362 32.24 -16.78 30.14
N THR A 363 31.52 -17.78 29.65
CA THR A 363 30.71 -18.70 30.45
C THR A 363 31.06 -20.12 30.10
N ASP A 364 31.02 -21.01 31.09
CA ASP A 364 31.23 -22.42 30.87
C ASP A 364 30.01 -23.21 31.39
N ALA A 365 29.59 -24.19 30.60
CA ALA A 365 28.33 -24.90 30.78
C ALA A 365 28.44 -26.04 31.80
N ASP A 366 29.60 -26.69 31.87
CA ASP A 366 29.85 -27.82 32.75
C ASP A 366 30.98 -27.59 33.76
N GLY A 367 31.62 -26.42 33.73
CA GLY A 367 32.67 -26.05 34.67
C GLY A 367 32.77 -24.54 34.98
N THR A 368 34.00 -24.11 35.17
CA THR A 368 34.42 -22.75 35.53
C THR A 368 35.55 -22.31 34.61
N ILE A 369 35.58 -21.02 34.29
CA ILE A 369 36.67 -20.43 33.52
C ILE A 369 37.96 -20.46 34.34
N SER A 370 38.98 -21.15 33.84
CA SER A 370 40.33 -21.15 34.43
C SER A 370 41.18 -19.99 33.90
N GLN A 371 40.95 -19.56 32.65
CA GLN A 371 41.67 -18.47 32.02
C GLN A 371 40.84 -17.81 30.91
N LEU A 372 40.81 -16.49 30.86
CA LEU A 372 40.23 -15.67 29.79
C LEU A 372 41.28 -14.67 29.34
N GLU A 373 41.66 -14.70 28.08
CA GLU A 373 42.69 -13.87 27.46
C GLU A 373 42.08 -13.03 26.34
N LEU A 374 42.52 -11.79 26.21
CA LEU A 374 42.10 -10.88 25.16
C LEU A 374 43.32 -10.39 24.38
N PHE A 375 43.25 -10.45 23.06
CA PHE A 375 44.31 -10.09 22.13
C PHE A 375 43.80 -9.04 21.14
N ALA A 376 44.69 -8.13 20.74
CA ALA A 376 44.56 -7.35 19.51
C ALA A 376 45.53 -7.91 18.48
N ASN A 377 44.99 -8.45 17.40
CA ASN A 377 45.69 -9.30 16.44
C ASN A 377 46.36 -10.49 17.15
N GLN A 378 47.67 -10.43 17.37
CA GLN A 378 48.45 -11.45 18.09
C GLN A 378 49.04 -10.93 19.41
N THR A 379 48.78 -9.67 19.78
CA THR A 379 49.32 -9.04 20.99
C THR A 379 48.33 -9.19 22.14
N LEU A 380 48.75 -9.81 23.25
CA LEU A 380 47.95 -9.94 24.47
C LEU A 380 47.69 -8.56 25.08
N LEU A 381 46.42 -8.20 25.24
CA LEU A 381 45.96 -6.99 25.93
C LEU A 381 45.81 -7.22 27.43
N GLY A 382 45.29 -8.39 27.82
CA GLY A 382 45.12 -8.76 29.22
C GLY A 382 44.61 -10.18 29.39
N SER A 383 44.68 -10.69 30.62
CA SER A 383 44.13 -12.00 30.99
C SER A 383 43.59 -12.02 32.42
N THR A 384 42.68 -12.94 32.71
CA THR A 384 42.08 -13.13 34.03
C THR A 384 41.66 -14.58 34.24
N ALA A 385 41.51 -15.02 35.49
CA ALA A 385 40.88 -16.30 35.86
C ALA A 385 39.40 -16.13 36.24
N GLN A 386 38.81 -14.97 35.93
CA GLN A 386 37.40 -14.67 36.15
C GLN A 386 36.60 -14.85 34.86
N ASN A 387 35.28 -14.85 34.98
CA ASN A 387 34.34 -14.96 33.87
C ASN A 387 34.18 -13.67 33.04
N ALA A 388 34.87 -12.58 33.39
CA ALA A 388 34.84 -11.34 32.63
C ALA A 388 36.19 -10.61 32.70
N LEU A 389 36.56 -9.98 31.59
CA LEU A 389 37.78 -9.20 31.42
C LEU A 389 37.43 -7.87 30.77
N THR A 390 37.94 -6.78 31.35
CA THR A 390 37.85 -5.44 30.75
C THR A 390 39.24 -4.82 30.73
N VAL A 391 39.68 -4.37 29.55
CA VAL A 391 41.01 -3.79 29.32
C VAL A 391 40.86 -2.44 28.63
N GLU A 392 41.56 -1.43 29.12
CA GLU A 392 41.76 -0.16 28.41
C GLU A 392 42.87 -0.34 27.37
N TRP A 393 42.50 -0.36 26.09
CA TRP A 393 43.43 -0.52 24.98
C TRP A 393 43.61 0.80 24.22
N THR A 394 44.87 1.15 23.94
CA THR A 394 45.20 2.33 23.12
C THR A 394 45.79 1.86 21.78
N PRO A 395 45.01 1.85 20.68
CA PRO A 395 45.48 1.35 19.39
C PRO A 395 46.54 2.26 18.78
N GLY A 396 47.72 1.71 18.48
CA GLY A 396 48.86 2.48 17.98
C GLY A 396 48.97 2.59 16.45
N ASN A 397 48.26 1.78 15.67
CA ASN A 397 48.31 1.72 14.20
C ASN A 397 46.92 1.83 13.61
N THR A 398 46.80 2.45 12.43
CA THR A 398 45.55 2.52 11.65
C THR A 398 45.32 1.25 10.84
N GLY A 399 44.07 1.01 10.45
CA GLY A 399 43.63 -0.14 9.66
C GLY A 399 42.76 -1.11 10.47
N PRO A 400 42.34 -2.21 9.84
CA PRO A 400 41.56 -3.25 10.52
C PRO A 400 42.40 -3.92 11.61
N VAL A 401 41.77 -4.17 12.75
CA VAL A 401 42.32 -4.94 13.87
C VAL A 401 41.32 -6.03 14.25
N THR A 402 41.82 -7.26 14.31
CA THR A 402 41.06 -8.38 14.86
C THR A 402 41.21 -8.37 16.37
N LEU A 403 40.14 -8.15 17.13
CA LEU A 403 40.14 -8.44 18.55
C LEU A 403 39.78 -9.91 18.73
N ASN A 404 40.65 -10.68 19.39
CA ASN A 404 40.47 -12.11 19.61
C ASN A 404 40.44 -12.37 21.11
N ALA A 405 39.40 -13.03 21.61
CA ALA A 405 39.33 -13.49 22.99
C ALA A 405 39.40 -15.01 23.02
N VAL A 406 40.17 -15.56 23.97
CA VAL A 406 40.36 -16.99 24.17
C VAL A 406 40.00 -17.34 25.62
N ALA A 407 39.11 -18.31 25.81
CA ALA A 407 38.71 -18.79 27.12
C ALA A 407 39.09 -20.26 27.29
N THR A 408 39.61 -20.60 28.47
CA THR A 408 39.97 -21.96 28.90
C THR A 408 39.17 -22.31 30.15
N ASP A 409 38.58 -23.51 30.21
CA ASP A 409 37.86 -24.02 31.39
C ASP A 409 38.79 -24.76 32.38
N ASN A 410 38.24 -25.29 33.47
CA ASN A 410 38.98 -26.07 34.47
C ASN A 410 39.29 -27.52 34.04
N GLU A 411 38.82 -27.93 32.86
CA GLU A 411 39.08 -29.22 32.20
C GLU A 411 40.11 -29.08 31.06
N SER A 412 40.65 -27.87 30.85
CA SER A 412 41.61 -27.47 29.81
C SER A 412 41.06 -27.41 28.37
N ASN A 413 39.74 -27.35 28.18
CA ASN A 413 39.18 -27.06 26.85
C ASN A 413 39.24 -25.55 26.57
N GLN A 414 39.37 -25.21 25.29
CA GLN A 414 39.51 -23.83 24.84
C GLN A 414 38.47 -23.47 23.79
N SER A 415 38.02 -22.22 23.84
CA SER A 415 37.27 -21.57 22.76
C SER A 415 37.88 -20.22 22.43
N GLN A 416 37.54 -19.70 21.25
CA GLN A 416 37.95 -18.37 20.81
C GLN A 416 36.78 -17.66 20.11
N GLN A 417 36.72 -16.33 20.27
CA GLN A 417 35.80 -15.46 19.54
C GLN A 417 36.57 -14.25 19.01
N THR A 418 36.23 -13.82 17.79
CA THR A 418 36.82 -12.64 17.16
C THR A 418 35.79 -11.62 16.74
N ILE A 419 36.11 -10.33 16.90
CA ILE A 419 35.42 -9.21 16.24
C ILE A 419 36.43 -8.38 15.44
N GLN A 420 35.96 -7.69 14.40
CA GLN A 420 36.72 -6.73 13.61
C GLN A 420 36.44 -5.32 14.10
N VAL A 421 37.49 -4.51 14.24
CA VAL A 421 37.35 -3.07 14.42
C VAL A 421 38.26 -2.35 13.43
N THR A 422 37.89 -1.15 13.02
CA THR A 422 38.74 -0.32 12.15
C THR A 422 39.34 0.80 12.96
N VAL A 423 40.67 0.87 13.06
CA VAL A 423 41.34 2.00 13.68
C VAL A 423 41.61 3.07 12.63
N THR A 424 41.10 4.27 12.84
CA THR A 424 41.33 5.44 11.98
C THR A 424 42.15 6.50 12.71
N ASP A 425 42.87 7.33 11.97
CA ASP A 425 43.45 8.57 12.47
C ASP A 425 42.52 9.78 12.28
N GLN A 426 41.38 9.57 11.60
CA GLN A 426 40.36 10.59 11.38
C GLN A 426 39.44 10.69 12.61
N PRO A 427 39.32 11.87 13.25
CA PRO A 427 38.48 12.05 14.43
C PRO A 427 36.97 12.05 14.13
N LEU A 428 36.58 12.01 12.85
CA LEU A 428 35.22 12.10 12.34
C LEU A 428 34.96 11.01 11.31
N VAL A 429 33.74 10.48 11.31
CA VAL A 429 33.22 9.55 10.31
C VAL A 429 31.93 10.14 9.74
N VAL A 430 31.78 10.12 8.42
CA VAL A 430 30.60 10.67 7.72
C VAL A 430 30.20 9.71 6.61
N ASP A 431 28.93 9.34 6.57
CA ASP A 431 28.35 8.46 5.57
C ASP A 431 27.11 9.12 4.96
N LEU A 432 27.04 9.11 3.64
CA LEU A 432 25.87 9.58 2.90
C LEU A 432 24.83 8.46 2.90
N THR A 433 23.61 8.75 3.35
CA THR A 433 22.49 7.78 3.38
C THR A 433 21.47 8.02 2.27
N ALA A 434 21.43 9.23 1.70
CA ALA A 434 20.69 9.54 0.47
C ALA A 434 21.34 10.75 -0.25
N PRO A 435 21.26 10.84 -1.60
CA PRO A 435 20.62 9.89 -2.51
C PRO A 435 21.46 8.63 -2.75
N THR A 436 20.81 7.57 -3.23
CA THR A 436 21.49 6.34 -3.68
C THR A 436 22.28 6.63 -4.96
N ALA A 437 23.47 6.05 -5.09
CA ALA A 437 24.26 6.18 -6.31
C ALA A 437 23.55 5.50 -7.50
N GLY A 438 23.50 6.17 -8.65
CA GLY A 438 22.87 5.72 -9.89
C GLY A 438 21.45 6.24 -10.10
N THR A 439 20.80 6.82 -9.08
CA THR A 439 19.43 7.36 -9.19
C THR A 439 19.34 8.45 -10.25
N GLN A 440 18.24 8.46 -11.00
CA GLN A 440 17.92 9.52 -11.97
C GLN A 440 16.94 10.53 -11.35
N TYR A 441 17.06 11.80 -11.74
CA TYR A 441 16.20 12.89 -11.30
C TYR A 441 15.87 13.79 -12.49
N VAL A 442 14.70 14.40 -12.51
CA VAL A 442 14.35 15.39 -13.53
C VAL A 442 14.83 16.79 -13.13
N LEU A 443 15.33 17.56 -14.09
CA LEU A 443 15.69 18.95 -13.90
C LEU A 443 14.49 19.75 -13.38
N GLY A 444 14.64 20.38 -12.21
CA GLY A 444 13.57 21.09 -11.52
C GLY A 444 13.07 20.39 -10.26
N ASN A 445 13.26 19.07 -10.15
CA ASN A 445 12.91 18.30 -8.95
C ASN A 445 13.99 18.46 -7.87
N THR A 446 13.58 18.49 -6.60
CA THR A 446 14.52 18.52 -5.48
C THR A 446 15.03 17.13 -5.12
N ILE A 447 16.33 17.01 -4.92
CA ILE A 447 17.04 15.85 -4.41
C ILE A 447 17.21 16.01 -2.89
N THR A 448 16.62 15.13 -2.10
CA THR A 448 16.87 15.09 -0.64
C THR A 448 18.19 14.39 -0.35
N ILE A 449 19.11 15.12 0.26
CA ILE A 449 20.43 14.64 0.67
C ILE A 449 20.39 14.36 2.17
N LYS A 450 20.79 13.17 2.59
CA LYS A 450 20.83 12.74 4.00
C LYS A 450 22.19 12.18 4.35
N ALA A 451 22.69 12.49 5.55
CA ALA A 451 23.98 12.00 6.02
C ALA A 451 23.97 11.62 7.50
N ASN A 452 24.72 10.56 7.82
CA ASN A 452 25.11 10.21 9.18
C ASN A 452 26.50 10.77 9.45
N ALA A 453 26.68 11.45 10.58
CA ALA A 453 27.98 11.98 11.00
C ALA A 453 28.24 11.63 12.47
N GLN A 454 29.42 11.06 12.75
CA GLN A 454 29.85 10.68 14.09
C GLN A 454 31.21 11.31 14.41
N ALA A 455 31.31 11.94 15.58
CA ALA A 455 32.58 12.36 16.16
C ALA A 455 33.12 11.25 17.07
N LEU A 456 34.32 10.74 16.80
CA LEU A 456 35.02 9.79 17.67
C LEU A 456 35.65 10.49 18.88
N SER A 457 35.81 11.82 18.79
CA SER A 457 36.13 12.72 19.90
C SER A 457 35.44 14.07 19.70
N GLY A 458 34.80 14.61 20.74
CA GLY A 458 34.09 15.89 20.67
C GLY A 458 32.63 15.76 20.22
N GLN A 459 32.09 16.81 19.58
CA GLN A 459 30.72 16.84 19.05
C GLN A 459 30.73 17.35 17.61
N ILE A 460 29.76 16.93 16.79
CA ILE A 460 29.53 17.52 15.46
C ILE A 460 28.98 18.94 15.64
N SER A 461 29.55 19.91 14.93
CA SER A 461 29.11 21.30 14.91
C SER A 461 28.19 21.60 13.72
N ILE A 462 28.48 21.01 12.55
CA ILE A 462 27.74 21.26 11.30
C ILE A 462 28.03 20.15 10.29
N VAL A 463 27.06 19.83 9.45
CA VAL A 463 27.20 18.99 8.26
C VAL A 463 26.87 19.84 7.03
N ASP A 464 27.84 20.00 6.15
CA ASP A 464 27.71 20.71 4.89
C ASP A 464 27.46 19.72 3.75
N PHE A 465 26.50 20.03 2.88
CA PHE A 465 26.15 19.21 1.72
C PHE A 465 26.69 19.83 0.44
N TYR A 466 27.21 18.98 -0.45
CA TYR A 466 27.87 19.40 -1.68
C TYR A 466 27.27 18.70 -2.91
N ALA A 467 27.21 19.42 -4.03
CA ALA A 467 26.95 18.89 -5.36
C ALA A 467 28.01 19.40 -6.34
N ASN A 468 28.66 18.49 -7.07
CA ASN A 468 29.75 18.79 -8.02
C ASN A 468 30.88 19.63 -7.40
N GLY A 469 31.17 19.42 -6.11
CA GLY A 469 32.18 20.16 -5.36
C GLY A 469 31.74 21.54 -4.85
N VAL A 470 30.50 21.96 -5.12
CA VAL A 470 29.92 23.22 -4.64
C VAL A 470 29.04 22.94 -3.43
N LYS A 471 29.21 23.71 -2.34
CA LYS A 471 28.36 23.63 -1.16
C LYS A 471 26.94 24.11 -1.51
N VAL A 472 25.95 23.24 -1.34
CA VAL A 472 24.54 23.51 -1.64
C VAL A 472 23.71 23.80 -0.39
N GLY A 473 24.14 23.30 0.77
CA GLY A 473 23.41 23.46 2.02
C GLY A 473 24.22 23.10 3.26
N SER A 474 23.61 23.30 4.43
CA SER A 474 24.17 22.98 5.73
C SER A 474 23.07 22.59 6.70
N ASP A 475 23.38 21.69 7.62
CA ASP A 475 22.54 21.36 8.76
C ASP A 475 23.38 21.27 10.05
N THR A 476 22.81 21.69 11.17
CA THR A 476 23.47 21.69 12.49
C THR A 476 22.78 20.78 13.50
N GLN A 477 21.66 20.13 13.13
CA GLN A 477 20.91 19.24 14.00
C GLN A 477 20.70 17.89 13.33
N ALA A 478 20.97 16.81 14.05
CA ALA A 478 20.63 15.47 13.57
C ALA A 478 19.12 15.21 13.70
N PRO A 479 18.48 14.50 12.74
CA PRO A 479 19.06 13.91 11.53
C PRO A 479 19.44 14.97 10.49
N TYR A 480 20.65 14.87 9.92
CA TYR A 480 21.18 15.89 9.02
C TYR A 480 20.62 15.71 7.61
N GLU A 481 19.85 16.69 7.14
CA GLU A 481 19.17 16.61 5.84
C GLU A 481 19.16 17.96 5.08
N PHE A 482 19.16 17.90 3.74
CA PHE A 482 19.03 19.08 2.89
C PHE A 482 18.38 18.78 1.54
N ASN A 483 17.49 19.65 1.06
CA ASN A 483 16.86 19.54 -0.25
C ASN A 483 17.62 20.37 -1.29
N TYR A 484 18.25 19.70 -2.26
CA TYR A 484 19.03 20.30 -3.33
C TYR A 484 18.25 20.31 -4.65
N ALA A 485 18.08 21.49 -5.27
CA ALA A 485 17.51 21.60 -6.61
C ALA A 485 18.64 21.73 -7.66
N PRO A 486 18.89 20.72 -8.52
CA PRO A 486 19.90 20.80 -9.56
C PRO A 486 19.50 21.80 -10.65
N ALA A 487 20.45 22.63 -11.08
CA ALA A 487 20.24 23.66 -12.10
C ALA A 487 20.60 23.22 -13.52
N THR A 488 21.21 22.05 -13.70
CA THR A 488 21.69 21.54 -14.98
C THR A 488 21.44 20.05 -15.11
N VAL A 489 21.21 19.57 -16.34
CA VAL A 489 21.20 18.13 -16.67
C VAL A 489 22.62 17.55 -16.68
N GLY A 490 22.72 16.23 -16.58
CA GLY A 490 23.97 15.46 -16.55
C GLY A 490 24.23 14.78 -15.21
N GLN A 491 25.42 14.21 -15.04
CA GLN A 491 25.80 13.57 -13.78
C GLN A 491 26.09 14.61 -12.69
N HIS A 492 25.57 14.39 -11.49
CA HIS A 492 25.86 15.16 -10.29
C HIS A 492 26.54 14.28 -9.24
N SER A 493 27.68 14.72 -8.72
CA SER A 493 28.39 14.07 -7.62
C SER A 493 28.00 14.72 -6.29
N ILE A 494 27.32 13.98 -5.43
CA ILE A 494 26.74 14.46 -4.17
C ILE A 494 27.47 13.83 -2.99
N TYR A 495 27.86 14.62 -2.00
CA TYR A 495 28.49 14.15 -0.76
C TYR A 495 28.25 15.12 0.40
N ALA A 496 28.57 14.70 1.62
CA ALA A 496 28.48 15.53 2.82
C ALA A 496 29.84 15.65 3.53
N THR A 497 30.08 16.78 4.20
CA THR A 497 31.26 17.04 5.02
C THR A 497 30.82 17.47 6.42
N ALA A 498 31.19 16.72 7.45
CA ALA A 498 30.96 17.12 8.83
C ALA A 498 32.15 17.88 9.40
N THR A 499 31.87 18.88 10.24
CA THR A 499 32.88 19.62 11.02
C THR A 499 32.59 19.47 12.51
N SER A 500 33.60 19.15 13.32
CA SER A 500 33.47 19.06 14.78
C SER A 500 33.56 20.42 15.47
N THR A 501 33.22 20.47 16.76
CA THR A 501 33.43 21.66 17.61
C THR A 501 34.90 22.02 17.83
N SER A 502 35.83 21.07 17.61
CA SER A 502 37.28 21.30 17.60
C SER A 502 37.82 21.79 16.24
N GLY A 503 36.96 21.85 15.21
CA GLY A 503 37.32 22.29 13.87
C GLY A 503 37.86 21.19 12.95
N ASP A 504 37.82 19.93 13.38
CA ASP A 504 38.17 18.80 12.51
C ASP A 504 37.11 18.60 11.44
N THR A 505 37.48 18.07 10.27
CA THR A 505 36.54 17.84 9.16
C THR A 505 36.71 16.45 8.55
N ALA A 506 35.61 15.79 8.18
CA ALA A 506 35.62 14.58 7.36
C ALA A 506 34.49 14.61 6.33
N SER A 507 34.69 13.94 5.19
CA SER A 507 33.68 13.85 4.12
C SER A 507 33.28 12.41 3.83
N SER A 508 32.03 12.21 3.44
CA SER A 508 31.54 10.93 2.95
C SER A 508 32.13 10.61 1.57
N PRO A 509 32.07 9.34 1.13
CA PRO A 509 32.10 9.00 -0.29
C PRO A 509 30.99 9.76 -1.04
N ALA A 510 31.19 10.01 -2.33
CA ALA A 510 30.22 10.70 -3.16
C ALA A 510 29.29 9.71 -3.88
N ALA A 511 27.99 9.99 -3.88
CA ALA A 511 27.00 9.34 -4.74
C ALA A 511 26.91 10.08 -6.07
N THR A 512 26.99 9.35 -7.18
CA THR A 512 26.75 9.93 -8.52
C THR A 512 25.30 9.69 -8.91
N VAL A 513 24.54 10.75 -9.20
CA VAL A 513 23.16 10.70 -9.68
C VAL A 513 23.08 11.32 -11.08
N THR A 514 22.06 11.02 -11.87
CA THR A 514 21.89 11.59 -13.22
C THR A 514 20.68 12.50 -13.25
N VAL A 515 20.86 13.76 -13.61
CA VAL A 515 19.75 14.69 -13.84
C VAL A 515 19.41 14.73 -15.32
N ILE A 516 18.19 14.38 -15.69
CA ILE A 516 17.69 14.38 -17.07
C ILE A 516 16.79 15.58 -17.33
N THR A 517 16.56 15.92 -18.60
CA THR A 517 15.54 16.90 -18.97
C THR A 517 14.16 16.38 -18.57
N PRO A 518 13.18 17.26 -18.29
CA PRO A 518 11.80 16.86 -18.14
C PRO A 518 11.37 15.99 -19.33
N PRO A 519 10.69 14.85 -19.09
CA PRO A 519 10.36 13.87 -20.12
C PRO A 519 9.67 14.49 -21.34
N VAL A 520 8.94 15.59 -21.12
CA VAL A 520 8.07 16.19 -22.13
C VAL A 520 8.63 17.50 -22.67
N GLY A 521 9.85 17.52 -23.21
CA GLY A 521 10.62 18.72 -23.65
C GLY A 521 9.96 19.73 -24.62
N LYS A 522 8.65 19.63 -24.89
CA LYS A 522 7.78 20.62 -25.55
C LYS A 522 6.67 21.09 -24.60
N THR A 523 6.35 22.38 -24.66
CA THR A 523 5.23 22.96 -23.90
C THR A 523 3.89 22.44 -24.40
N HIS A 524 3.70 22.45 -25.73
CA HIS A 524 2.46 22.03 -26.39
C HIS A 524 2.64 20.65 -27.03
N LYS A 525 1.89 19.66 -26.56
CA LYS A 525 2.14 18.25 -26.84
C LYS A 525 1.01 17.67 -27.70
N LEU A 526 1.38 16.79 -28.63
CA LEU A 526 0.43 15.91 -29.31
C LEU A 526 0.45 14.53 -28.64
N ILE A 527 -0.67 14.13 -28.04
CA ILE A 527 -0.83 12.89 -27.29
C ILE A 527 -1.70 11.93 -28.09
N GLY A 528 -1.35 10.64 -28.12
CA GLY A 528 -2.11 9.67 -28.88
C GLY A 528 -2.11 8.28 -28.27
N TYR A 529 -3.29 7.66 -28.24
CA TYR A 529 -3.43 6.26 -27.86
C TYR A 529 -2.92 5.33 -28.97
N TRP A 530 -2.06 4.40 -28.61
CA TRP A 530 -1.57 3.34 -29.49
C TRP A 530 -2.26 2.02 -29.15
N HIS A 531 -2.86 1.37 -30.16
CA HIS A 531 -3.61 0.12 -29.92
C HIS A 531 -2.67 -1.07 -29.79
N ASN A 532 -2.66 -1.68 -28.60
CA ASN A 532 -2.08 -2.99 -28.32
C ASN A 532 -3.04 -4.15 -28.67
N PHE A 533 -3.94 -3.92 -29.63
CA PHE A 533 -4.97 -4.84 -30.05
C PHE A 533 -5.38 -4.56 -31.49
N VAL A 534 -6.18 -5.46 -32.06
CA VAL A 534 -6.75 -5.28 -33.40
C VAL A 534 -8.17 -4.77 -33.31
N ASN A 535 -8.48 -3.74 -34.10
CA ASN A 535 -9.85 -3.28 -34.33
C ASN A 535 -9.97 -2.85 -35.82
N PRO A 536 -11.09 -2.26 -36.26
CA PRO A 536 -11.24 -1.85 -37.65
C PRO A 536 -10.19 -0.85 -38.17
N ALA A 537 -9.43 -0.17 -37.31
CA ALA A 537 -8.31 0.69 -37.71
C ALA A 537 -7.07 -0.11 -38.19
N GLY A 538 -7.04 -1.43 -37.96
CA GLY A 538 -6.00 -2.33 -38.43
C GLY A 538 -5.13 -2.94 -37.32
N CYS A 539 -3.92 -3.35 -37.68
CA CYS A 539 -2.96 -3.96 -36.77
C CYS A 539 -2.29 -2.93 -35.83
N PRO A 540 -1.75 -3.37 -34.67
CA PRO A 540 -0.80 -2.59 -33.90
C PRO A 540 0.31 -2.05 -34.81
N ILE A 541 0.62 -0.75 -34.70
CA ILE A 541 1.64 -0.11 -35.54
C ILE A 541 3.01 -0.41 -34.93
N PRO A 542 3.97 -1.01 -35.66
CA PRO A 542 5.33 -1.13 -35.16
C PRO A 542 5.87 0.22 -34.69
N LEU A 543 6.49 0.28 -33.51
CA LEU A 543 6.87 1.56 -32.89
C LEU A 543 7.85 2.35 -33.77
N ASP A 544 8.75 1.68 -34.49
CA ASP A 544 9.63 2.29 -35.49
C ASP A 544 8.92 2.88 -36.75
N GLN A 545 7.60 2.71 -36.86
CA GLN A 545 6.78 3.26 -37.94
C GLN A 545 5.74 4.28 -37.46
N ILE A 546 5.77 4.67 -36.19
CA ILE A 546 4.89 5.73 -35.69
C ILE A 546 5.34 7.08 -36.25
N SER A 547 4.39 8.00 -36.44
CA SER A 547 4.71 9.35 -36.90
C SER A 547 5.57 10.10 -35.88
N ASP A 548 6.54 10.87 -36.36
CA ASP A 548 7.37 11.72 -35.50
C ASP A 548 6.58 12.84 -34.80
N ALA A 549 5.35 13.11 -35.26
CA ALA A 549 4.48 14.15 -34.70
C ALA A 549 4.03 13.87 -33.26
N TRP A 550 3.98 12.61 -32.83
CA TRP A 550 3.51 12.22 -31.49
C TRP A 550 4.56 12.49 -30.41
N ASP A 551 4.15 13.13 -29.33
CA ASP A 551 5.03 13.51 -28.21
C ASP A 551 4.84 12.56 -27.02
N ILE A 552 3.58 12.26 -26.67
CA ILE A 552 3.21 11.26 -25.66
C ILE A 552 2.41 10.14 -26.34
N ILE A 553 2.79 8.90 -26.08
CA ILE A 553 2.19 7.69 -26.65
C ILE A 553 1.60 6.87 -25.51
N ASP A 554 0.27 6.80 -25.47
CA ASP A 554 -0.46 6.07 -24.44
C ASP A 554 -0.68 4.64 -24.93
N ILE A 555 -0.02 3.67 -24.31
CA ILE A 555 -0.15 2.26 -24.71
C ILE A 555 -1.48 1.70 -24.18
N ALA A 556 -2.45 1.56 -25.09
CA ALA A 556 -3.79 1.05 -24.80
C ALA A 556 -3.88 -0.47 -24.99
N PHE A 557 -4.08 -1.29 -23.97
CA PHE A 557 -4.14 -0.96 -22.54
C PHE A 557 -3.36 -2.01 -21.74
N ALA A 558 -3.11 -1.71 -20.47
CA ALA A 558 -2.85 -2.75 -19.49
C ALA A 558 -4.04 -3.72 -19.42
N GLU A 559 -3.76 -4.99 -19.18
CA GLU A 559 -4.77 -6.01 -18.96
C GLU A 559 -5.10 -6.12 -17.47
N ASN A 560 -6.38 -6.26 -17.15
CA ASN A 560 -6.82 -6.60 -15.80
C ASN A 560 -7.73 -7.83 -15.85
N ASP A 561 -7.56 -8.73 -14.89
CA ASP A 561 -8.46 -9.86 -14.75
C ASP A 561 -9.77 -9.39 -14.13
N ARG A 562 -10.92 -9.74 -14.74
CA ARG A 562 -12.25 -9.40 -14.20
C ARG A 562 -12.52 -10.00 -12.80
N SER A 563 -11.72 -10.98 -12.38
CA SER A 563 -11.71 -11.57 -11.04
C SER A 563 -10.42 -11.25 -10.27
N SER A 564 -9.70 -10.19 -10.65
CA SER A 564 -8.39 -9.82 -10.11
C SER A 564 -8.47 -9.39 -8.65
N ASN A 565 -7.42 -9.71 -7.91
CA ASN A 565 -7.10 -9.24 -6.56
C ASN A 565 -6.27 -7.95 -6.61
N GLY A 566 -6.56 -7.04 -7.55
CA GLY A 566 -5.82 -5.81 -7.80
C GLY A 566 -4.56 -5.94 -8.67
N THR A 567 -4.13 -7.16 -9.01
CA THR A 567 -2.99 -7.37 -9.92
C THR A 567 -3.28 -6.85 -11.32
N VAL A 568 -2.34 -6.11 -11.90
CA VAL A 568 -2.37 -5.64 -13.29
C VAL A 568 -1.35 -6.43 -14.12
N HIS A 569 -1.68 -6.68 -15.38
CA HIS A 569 -0.82 -7.34 -16.33
C HIS A 569 -0.56 -6.45 -17.55
N PHE A 570 0.56 -6.66 -18.21
CA PHE A 570 0.80 -6.08 -19.53
C PHE A 570 1.53 -7.10 -20.40
N LYS A 571 0.98 -7.32 -21.59
CA LYS A 571 1.62 -8.12 -22.64
C LYS A 571 1.39 -7.44 -24.00
N PRO A 572 2.42 -7.32 -24.84
CA PRO A 572 2.22 -6.89 -26.22
C PRO A 572 1.28 -7.83 -26.96
N PHE A 573 0.56 -7.28 -27.95
CA PHE A 573 -0.38 -8.03 -28.77
C PHE A 573 0.24 -9.33 -29.33
N GLU A 574 -0.35 -10.48 -29.01
CA GLU A 574 0.14 -11.78 -29.49
C GLU A 574 -0.62 -12.25 -30.74
N LYS A 575 -1.96 -12.34 -30.63
CA LYS A 575 -2.80 -12.84 -31.72
C LYS A 575 -4.27 -12.51 -31.50
N ASP A 576 -4.97 -12.26 -32.60
CA ASP A 576 -6.43 -12.32 -32.66
C ASP A 576 -6.83 -13.41 -33.67
N ILE A 577 -7.69 -14.34 -33.26
CA ILE A 577 -8.19 -15.42 -34.13
C ILE A 577 -8.97 -14.91 -35.35
N ARG A 578 -9.47 -13.67 -35.30
CA ARG A 578 -10.24 -13.01 -36.35
C ARG A 578 -9.37 -12.12 -37.25
N SER A 579 -8.07 -12.07 -37.03
CA SER A 579 -7.14 -11.22 -37.76
C SER A 579 -5.88 -11.97 -38.23
N ASN A 580 -5.22 -11.43 -39.26
CA ASN A 580 -3.91 -11.88 -39.74
C ASN A 580 -2.77 -10.98 -39.25
N CYS A 581 -3.02 -10.09 -38.30
CA CYS A 581 -1.98 -9.23 -37.74
C CYS A 581 -0.88 -10.06 -37.05
N PRO A 582 0.40 -9.73 -37.29
CA PRO A 582 1.50 -10.41 -36.61
C PRO A 582 1.54 -10.06 -35.11
N PRO A 583 2.08 -10.95 -34.25
CA PRO A 583 2.42 -10.60 -32.88
C PRO A 583 3.40 -9.43 -32.85
N VAL A 584 3.29 -8.60 -31.81
CA VAL A 584 4.31 -7.61 -31.45
C VAL A 584 5.45 -8.34 -30.75
N ASP A 585 6.66 -8.22 -31.29
CA ASP A 585 7.87 -8.78 -30.66
C ASP A 585 8.22 -7.97 -29.39
N PRO A 586 8.19 -8.57 -28.19
CA PRO A 586 8.49 -7.87 -26.94
C PRO A 586 9.87 -7.23 -26.88
N VAL A 587 10.89 -7.88 -27.44
CA VAL A 587 12.28 -7.38 -27.40
C VAL A 587 12.41 -6.18 -28.32
N LYS A 588 11.83 -6.28 -29.52
CA LYS A 588 11.80 -5.15 -30.46
C LYS A 588 11.00 -3.98 -29.90
N PHE A 589 9.84 -4.25 -29.28
CA PHE A 589 8.99 -3.22 -28.68
C PHE A 589 9.76 -2.39 -27.64
N LYS A 590 10.44 -3.04 -26.68
CA LYS A 590 11.27 -2.33 -25.68
C LYS A 590 12.40 -1.54 -26.33
N THR A 591 13.08 -2.13 -27.32
CA THR A 591 14.21 -1.48 -27.99
C THR A 591 13.77 -0.25 -28.79
N ASP A 592 12.67 -0.34 -29.53
CA ASP A 592 12.11 0.77 -30.29
C ASP A 592 11.62 1.87 -29.35
N MET A 593 10.95 1.50 -28.26
CA MET A 593 10.48 2.44 -27.23
C MET A 593 11.64 3.24 -26.64
N GLN A 594 12.71 2.56 -26.21
CA GLN A 594 13.94 3.20 -25.73
C GLN A 594 14.58 4.12 -26.78
N ALA A 595 14.59 3.73 -28.05
CA ALA A 595 15.14 4.56 -29.13
C ALA A 595 14.31 5.82 -29.39
N LEU A 596 13.00 5.74 -29.18
CA LEU A 596 12.06 6.86 -29.31
C LEU A 596 12.08 7.76 -28.07
N GLN A 597 12.24 7.19 -26.87
CA GLN A 597 12.49 7.93 -25.63
C GLN A 597 13.80 8.73 -25.71
N ALA A 598 14.84 8.17 -26.31
CA ALA A 598 16.08 8.90 -26.58
C ALA A 598 15.91 10.09 -27.55
N GLN A 599 14.79 10.17 -28.27
CA GLN A 599 14.40 11.30 -29.12
C GLN A 599 13.44 12.28 -28.41
N GLY A 600 13.14 12.03 -27.13
CA GLY A 600 12.25 12.85 -26.31
C GLY A 600 10.77 12.51 -26.43
N LYS A 601 10.41 11.33 -26.94
CA LYS A 601 9.04 10.82 -26.87
C LYS A 601 8.77 10.19 -25.51
N VAL A 602 7.54 10.27 -25.04
CA VAL A 602 7.11 9.70 -23.76
C VAL A 602 6.17 8.54 -24.00
N PHE A 603 6.34 7.45 -23.25
CA PHE A 603 5.46 6.28 -23.28
C PHE A 603 4.84 6.06 -21.92
N VAL A 604 3.54 6.20 -21.83
CA VAL A 604 2.77 5.86 -20.62
C VAL A 604 1.95 4.60 -20.87
N LEU A 605 1.81 3.78 -19.84
CA LEU A 605 0.90 2.64 -19.90
C LEU A 605 -0.49 3.09 -19.47
N SER A 606 -1.47 2.95 -20.36
CA SER A 606 -2.85 3.33 -20.05
C SER A 606 -3.60 2.23 -19.33
N LEU A 607 -4.26 2.61 -18.25
CA LEU A 607 -5.13 1.77 -17.43
C LEU A 607 -6.58 2.09 -17.77
N GLY A 608 -7.22 1.23 -18.56
CA GLY A 608 -8.56 1.52 -19.07
C GLY A 608 -9.09 0.52 -20.09
N GLY A 609 -10.02 0.99 -20.91
CA GLY A 609 -10.71 0.22 -21.94
C GLY A 609 -11.89 -0.61 -21.43
N ALA A 610 -12.73 -1.08 -22.38
CA ALA A 610 -14.01 -1.74 -22.11
C ALA A 610 -13.93 -3.02 -21.24
N GLU A 611 -12.73 -3.57 -21.06
CA GLU A 611 -12.45 -4.77 -20.27
C GLU A 611 -11.54 -4.48 -19.06
N GLY A 612 -11.01 -3.26 -18.93
CA GLY A 612 -10.02 -2.83 -17.94
C GLY A 612 -10.60 -2.49 -16.56
N THR A 613 -11.46 -3.36 -16.02
CA THR A 613 -12.00 -3.19 -14.66
C THR A 613 -10.87 -3.25 -13.64
N ILE A 614 -10.59 -2.14 -12.97
CA ILE A 614 -9.65 -2.10 -11.85
C ILE A 614 -10.37 -2.49 -10.55
N THR A 615 -9.84 -3.52 -9.89
CA THR A 615 -10.27 -3.91 -8.54
C THR A 615 -9.35 -3.28 -7.50
N LEU A 616 -9.87 -2.32 -6.74
CA LEU A 616 -9.20 -1.71 -5.59
C LEU A 616 -10.19 -1.63 -4.42
N ASN A 617 -10.60 -2.78 -3.89
CA ASN A 617 -11.62 -2.84 -2.82
C ASN A 617 -10.98 -3.04 -1.44
N THR A 618 -9.81 -3.67 -1.38
CA THR A 618 -9.11 -4.05 -0.15
C THR A 618 -7.66 -3.57 -0.14
N ASP A 619 -6.99 -3.57 1.02
CA ASP A 619 -5.56 -3.24 1.13
C ASP A 619 -4.69 -4.25 0.36
N GLY A 620 -5.10 -5.52 0.33
CA GLY A 620 -4.44 -6.53 -0.49
C GLY A 620 -4.52 -6.23 -1.98
N ASP A 621 -5.66 -5.72 -2.45
CA ASP A 621 -5.80 -5.28 -3.84
C ASP A 621 -4.87 -4.09 -4.15
N GLU A 622 -4.82 -3.11 -3.26
CA GLU A 622 -3.95 -1.93 -3.37
C GLU A 622 -2.47 -2.33 -3.42
N ALA A 623 -2.02 -3.23 -2.54
CA ALA A 623 -0.65 -3.73 -2.53
C ALA A 623 -0.28 -4.47 -3.82
N ASN A 624 -1.17 -5.33 -4.33
CA ASN A 624 -0.94 -6.05 -5.59
C ASN A 624 -0.92 -5.09 -6.79
N PHE A 625 -1.80 -4.10 -6.80
CA PHE A 625 -1.83 -3.05 -7.83
C PHE A 625 -0.53 -2.27 -7.86
N ILE A 626 -0.06 -1.79 -6.71
CA ILE A 626 1.21 -1.07 -6.58
C ILE A 626 2.38 -1.93 -7.05
N SER A 627 2.48 -3.16 -6.53
CA SER A 627 3.59 -4.07 -6.83
C SER A 627 3.65 -4.44 -8.32
N SER A 628 2.50 -4.83 -8.89
CA SER A 628 2.44 -5.25 -10.30
C SER A 628 2.73 -4.11 -11.27
N LEU A 629 2.17 -2.90 -11.07
CA LEU A 629 2.46 -1.76 -11.93
C LEU A 629 3.89 -1.25 -11.78
N THR A 630 4.42 -1.22 -10.56
CA THR A 630 5.86 -0.91 -10.34
C THR A 630 6.73 -1.86 -11.14
N ALA A 631 6.45 -3.16 -11.08
CA ALA A 631 7.20 -4.17 -11.82
C ALA A 631 7.04 -4.01 -13.34
N ILE A 632 5.83 -3.69 -13.83
CA ILE A 632 5.59 -3.47 -15.27
C ILE A 632 6.37 -2.25 -15.77
N ILE A 633 6.30 -1.11 -15.05
CA ILE A 633 7.02 0.10 -15.44
C ILE A 633 8.53 -0.17 -15.53
N GLN A 634 9.10 -0.82 -14.51
CA GLN A 634 10.53 -1.15 -14.47
C GLN A 634 10.94 -2.18 -15.54
N GLU A 635 10.13 -3.21 -15.77
CA GLU A 635 10.42 -4.27 -16.73
C GLU A 635 10.35 -3.76 -18.17
N TRP A 636 9.35 -2.94 -18.49
CA TRP A 636 9.11 -2.47 -19.85
C TRP A 636 9.81 -1.17 -20.17
N GLY A 637 10.09 -0.32 -19.16
CA GLY A 637 10.69 0.99 -19.32
C GLY A 637 9.69 2.08 -19.70
N PHE A 638 8.44 1.98 -19.22
CA PHE A 638 7.47 3.07 -19.38
C PHE A 638 7.91 4.31 -18.59
N ASP A 639 7.62 5.50 -19.11
CA ASP A 639 7.87 6.76 -18.42
C ASP A 639 6.80 7.05 -17.36
N GLY A 640 5.64 6.38 -17.43
CA GLY A 640 4.63 6.44 -16.39
C GLY A 640 3.29 5.82 -16.77
N LEU A 641 2.20 6.41 -16.27
CA LEU A 641 0.86 5.85 -16.32
C LEU A 641 -0.16 6.85 -16.85
N ASP A 642 -1.11 6.34 -17.62
CA ASP A 642 -2.33 7.06 -18.00
C ASP A 642 -3.55 6.43 -17.31
N ILE A 643 -4.37 7.26 -16.65
CA ILE A 643 -5.57 6.80 -15.96
C ILE A 643 -6.80 7.08 -16.83
N ASP A 644 -7.27 6.03 -17.52
CA ASP A 644 -8.40 6.05 -18.45
C ASP A 644 -9.55 5.14 -17.95
N LEU A 645 -9.98 5.38 -16.71
CA LEU A 645 -11.05 4.61 -16.09
C LEU A 645 -12.42 5.14 -16.46
N GLU A 646 -13.12 4.36 -17.28
CA GLU A 646 -14.50 4.58 -17.69
C GLU A 646 -15.50 3.75 -16.86
N SER A 647 -16.78 3.75 -17.26
CA SER A 647 -17.90 3.12 -16.54
C SER A 647 -17.70 1.64 -16.12
N GLY A 648 -16.76 0.92 -16.75
CA GLY A 648 -16.40 -0.46 -16.40
C GLY A 648 -15.61 -0.62 -15.08
N SER A 649 -15.03 0.46 -14.53
CA SER A 649 -14.18 0.43 -13.33
C SER A 649 -14.91 0.76 -12.02
N ASN A 650 -16.23 0.99 -12.06
CA ASN A 650 -17.04 1.38 -10.89
C ASN A 650 -16.49 2.58 -10.11
N LEU A 651 -15.77 3.50 -10.76
CA LEU A 651 -15.30 4.73 -10.14
C LEU A 651 -16.48 5.69 -9.92
N LEU A 652 -17.07 5.64 -8.73
CA LEU A 652 -18.18 6.48 -8.32
C LEU A 652 -17.81 7.22 -7.03
N HIS A 653 -18.52 8.30 -6.73
CA HIS A 653 -18.41 8.97 -5.43
C HIS A 653 -18.59 7.98 -4.27
N GLY A 654 -17.64 8.02 -3.33
CA GLY A 654 -17.64 7.18 -2.12
C GLY A 654 -17.17 5.74 -2.31
N THR A 655 -16.69 5.37 -3.51
CA THR A 655 -16.18 4.01 -3.76
C THR A 655 -14.74 3.85 -3.27
N GLN A 656 -14.35 2.61 -2.95
CA GLN A 656 -13.00 2.29 -2.47
C GLN A 656 -11.92 2.62 -3.51
N ILE A 657 -12.19 2.37 -4.79
CA ILE A 657 -11.28 2.76 -5.88
C ILE A 657 -11.03 4.28 -5.89
N GLN A 658 -12.04 5.11 -5.59
CA GLN A 658 -11.90 6.56 -5.53
C GLN A 658 -10.93 7.00 -4.42
N ALA A 659 -10.96 6.30 -3.28
CA ALA A 659 -10.10 6.60 -2.13
C ALA A 659 -8.68 6.02 -2.26
N ARG A 660 -8.56 4.84 -2.87
CA ARG A 660 -7.30 4.06 -2.91
C ARG A 660 -6.41 4.44 -4.08
N LEU A 661 -6.99 4.71 -5.25
CA LEU A 661 -6.23 4.94 -6.48
C LEU A 661 -5.19 6.08 -6.35
N PRO A 662 -5.49 7.25 -5.75
CA PRO A 662 -4.48 8.30 -5.57
C PRO A 662 -3.29 7.88 -4.72
N ARG A 663 -3.54 7.13 -3.63
CA ARG A 663 -2.47 6.65 -2.74
C ARG A 663 -1.59 5.63 -3.44
N ALA A 664 -2.22 4.72 -4.19
CA ALA A 664 -1.51 3.73 -4.99
C ALA A 664 -0.62 4.37 -6.05
N ILE A 665 -1.13 5.36 -6.79
CA ILE A 665 -0.38 6.10 -7.81
C ILE A 665 0.84 6.80 -7.19
N LYS A 666 0.67 7.52 -6.07
CA LYS A 666 1.79 8.16 -5.36
C LYS A 666 2.85 7.15 -4.90
N GLN A 667 2.42 5.97 -4.44
CA GLN A 667 3.36 4.93 -4.02
C GLN A 667 4.12 4.33 -5.22
N ILE A 668 3.46 4.13 -6.37
CA ILE A 668 4.11 3.66 -7.60
C ILE A 668 5.17 4.67 -8.05
N GLU A 669 4.81 5.96 -8.09
CA GLU A 669 5.74 7.05 -8.44
C GLU A 669 6.99 7.04 -7.54
N GLN A 670 6.80 6.90 -6.22
CA GLN A 670 7.91 6.79 -5.28
C GLN A 670 8.77 5.53 -5.53
N ASN A 671 8.15 4.40 -5.84
CA ASN A 671 8.86 3.14 -6.09
C ASN A 671 9.73 3.18 -7.35
N ILE A 672 9.36 4.00 -8.34
CA ILE A 672 10.10 4.09 -9.61
C ILE A 672 11.14 5.22 -9.66
N GLY A 673 11.16 6.12 -8.67
CA GLY A 673 12.19 7.17 -8.56
C GLY A 673 11.67 8.60 -8.38
N GLY A 674 10.35 8.81 -8.40
CA GLY A 674 9.72 10.13 -8.19
C GLY A 674 9.64 11.01 -9.43
N ASP A 675 9.73 10.43 -10.62
CA ASP A 675 9.70 11.13 -11.92
C ASP A 675 8.70 10.51 -12.92
N MET A 676 7.66 9.87 -12.40
CA MET A 676 6.61 9.26 -13.21
C MET A 676 5.84 10.30 -14.01
N VAL A 677 5.70 10.11 -15.32
CA VAL A 677 4.73 10.87 -16.10
C VAL A 677 3.32 10.37 -15.81
N LEU A 678 2.50 11.22 -15.20
CA LEU A 678 1.12 10.88 -14.86
C LEU A 678 0.14 11.66 -15.74
N THR A 679 -0.65 10.93 -16.54
CA THR A 679 -1.75 11.49 -17.32
C THR A 679 -3.10 10.91 -16.91
N MET A 680 -4.18 11.62 -17.23
CA MET A 680 -5.54 11.14 -17.01
C MET A 680 -6.45 11.52 -18.17
N ALA A 681 -7.34 10.59 -18.54
CA ALA A 681 -8.30 10.76 -19.63
C ALA A 681 -9.77 10.48 -19.23
N PRO A 682 -10.30 11.09 -18.16
CA PRO A 682 -11.70 10.86 -17.80
C PRO A 682 -12.65 11.42 -18.86
N GLU A 683 -13.83 10.83 -18.99
CA GLU A 683 -14.94 11.45 -19.74
C GLU A 683 -15.44 12.71 -19.01
N HIS A 684 -15.89 13.73 -19.76
CA HIS A 684 -16.29 15.01 -19.14
C HIS A 684 -17.40 14.94 -18.07
N PRO A 685 -18.32 13.96 -18.03
CA PRO A 685 -19.24 13.81 -16.88
C PRO A 685 -18.50 13.59 -15.55
N TYR A 686 -17.36 12.91 -15.55
CA TYR A 686 -16.58 12.63 -14.34
C TYR A 686 -15.83 13.85 -13.79
N VAL A 687 -15.74 14.93 -14.57
CA VAL A 687 -15.05 16.16 -14.19
C VAL A 687 -16.01 17.35 -14.26
N HIS A 688 -16.24 17.91 -15.46
CA HIS A 688 -17.11 19.06 -15.69
C HIS A 688 -18.56 18.81 -15.28
N GLY A 689 -19.01 17.55 -15.38
CA GLY A 689 -20.31 17.12 -14.89
C GLY A 689 -20.55 17.40 -13.40
N GLY A 690 -19.49 17.54 -12.61
CA GLY A 690 -19.52 17.97 -11.20
C GLY A 690 -20.25 19.29 -10.96
N MET A 691 -20.30 20.17 -11.98
CA MET A 691 -21.07 21.42 -11.94
C MET A 691 -22.58 21.18 -11.90
N ILE A 692 -23.05 20.08 -12.50
CA ILE A 692 -24.46 19.75 -12.66
C ILE A 692 -24.94 18.86 -11.53
N ALA A 693 -24.17 17.84 -11.19
CA ALA A 693 -24.41 16.95 -10.07
C ALA A 693 -23.07 16.49 -9.50
N TYR A 694 -23.01 16.24 -8.20
CA TYR A 694 -21.80 15.76 -7.53
C TYR A 694 -22.09 14.45 -6.81
N SER A 695 -22.48 13.43 -7.59
CA SER A 695 -22.88 12.10 -7.12
C SER A 695 -22.82 11.07 -8.25
N GLY A 696 -22.73 9.78 -7.90
CA GLY A 696 -22.54 8.72 -8.90
C GLY A 696 -21.24 8.92 -9.68
N ILE A 697 -21.31 8.94 -11.02
CA ILE A 697 -20.16 9.26 -11.89
C ILE A 697 -19.89 10.77 -11.95
N TRP A 698 -20.90 11.62 -11.69
CA TRP A 698 -20.83 13.05 -11.97
C TRP A 698 -19.84 13.73 -11.01
N GLY A 699 -18.70 14.16 -11.53
CA GLY A 699 -17.60 14.72 -10.73
C GLY A 699 -16.74 13.69 -9.97
N ALA A 700 -16.88 12.37 -10.22
CA ALA A 700 -16.20 11.34 -9.43
C ALA A 700 -14.66 11.30 -9.63
N TYR A 701 -14.12 11.90 -10.69
CA TYR A 701 -12.66 12.07 -10.84
C TYR A 701 -12.10 13.27 -10.06
N ILE A 702 -12.94 14.22 -9.66
CA ILE A 702 -12.46 15.45 -9.00
C ILE A 702 -11.66 15.16 -7.72
N PRO A 703 -12.08 14.24 -6.83
CA PRO A 703 -11.25 13.86 -5.68
C PRO A 703 -9.89 13.29 -6.06
N LEU A 704 -9.80 12.49 -7.13
CA LEU A 704 -8.53 11.93 -7.62
C LEU A 704 -7.62 13.05 -8.13
N ILE A 705 -8.15 13.95 -8.95
CA ILE A 705 -7.42 15.11 -9.48
C ILE A 705 -6.94 16.00 -8.34
N ASN A 706 -7.74 16.18 -7.29
CA ASN A 706 -7.34 16.99 -6.14
C ASN A 706 -6.16 16.37 -5.37
N GLU A 707 -6.22 15.06 -5.14
CA GLU A 707 -5.16 14.35 -4.42
C GLU A 707 -3.87 14.23 -5.24
N LEU A 708 -3.95 14.16 -6.57
CA LEU A 708 -2.81 13.99 -7.48
C LEU A 708 -2.41 15.28 -8.20
N ARG A 709 -2.94 16.43 -7.78
CA ARG A 709 -2.77 17.71 -8.50
C ARG A 709 -1.31 18.12 -8.66
N ASP A 710 -0.49 17.78 -7.68
CA ASP A 710 0.94 18.09 -7.62
C ASP A 710 1.79 17.15 -8.48
N THR A 711 1.32 15.92 -8.71
CA THR A 711 2.02 14.90 -9.51
C THR A 711 1.46 14.75 -10.94
N LEU A 712 0.27 15.28 -11.21
CA LEU A 712 -0.39 15.22 -12.50
C LEU A 712 0.34 16.08 -13.54
N ASP A 713 0.90 15.45 -14.58
CA ASP A 713 1.51 16.14 -15.70
C ASP A 713 0.48 16.67 -16.70
N LEU A 714 -0.56 15.87 -16.99
CA LEU A 714 -1.53 16.24 -18.01
C LEU A 714 -2.91 15.61 -17.81
N LEU A 715 -3.93 16.45 -17.82
CA LEU A 715 -5.34 16.07 -17.83
C LEU A 715 -5.92 16.37 -19.22
N HIS A 716 -6.28 15.32 -19.95
CA HIS A 716 -6.92 15.41 -21.26
C HIS A 716 -8.29 14.74 -21.22
N VAL A 717 -9.27 15.47 -20.71
CA VAL A 717 -10.65 15.00 -20.61
C VAL A 717 -11.21 14.68 -21.99
N GLN A 718 -11.90 13.55 -22.10
CA GLN A 718 -12.53 13.11 -23.34
C GLN A 718 -13.76 13.98 -23.64
N LEU A 719 -13.69 14.79 -24.69
CA LEU A 719 -14.76 15.69 -25.15
C LEU A 719 -15.64 15.04 -26.23
N TYR A 720 -15.89 13.74 -26.10
CA TYR A 720 -16.62 12.94 -27.07
C TYR A 720 -17.48 11.86 -26.39
N ASN A 721 -18.38 11.24 -27.17
CA ASN A 721 -19.33 10.19 -26.76
C ASN A 721 -20.35 10.59 -25.67
N ASN A 722 -20.32 11.84 -25.19
CA ASN A 722 -21.12 12.29 -24.04
C ASN A 722 -21.98 13.54 -24.34
N GLY A 723 -22.04 13.95 -25.61
CA GLY A 723 -22.81 15.10 -26.05
C GLY A 723 -22.14 16.43 -25.68
N GLY A 724 -22.94 17.50 -25.63
CA GLY A 724 -22.41 18.84 -25.36
C GLY A 724 -21.92 19.02 -23.92
N LEU A 725 -20.90 19.86 -23.74
CA LEU A 725 -20.28 20.13 -22.45
C LEU A 725 -21.10 21.15 -21.63
N PRO A 726 -21.59 20.78 -20.43
CA PRO A 726 -22.19 21.75 -19.50
C PRO A 726 -21.16 22.81 -19.09
N ASN A 727 -21.57 24.07 -19.06
CA ASN A 727 -20.67 25.18 -18.78
C ASN A 727 -21.41 26.38 -18.14
N PRO A 728 -20.70 27.27 -17.43
CA PRO A 728 -21.29 28.46 -16.82
C PRO A 728 -21.23 29.71 -17.73
N TYR A 729 -20.73 29.61 -18.96
CA TYR A 729 -20.38 30.76 -19.80
C TYR A 729 -21.45 31.10 -20.84
N GLU A 730 -22.24 30.12 -21.28
CA GLU A 730 -23.36 30.31 -22.19
C GLU A 730 -24.59 29.48 -21.79
N PRO A 731 -25.80 29.87 -22.20
CA PRO A 731 -26.99 29.09 -21.91
C PRO A 731 -26.94 27.70 -22.56
N GLY A 732 -27.11 26.66 -21.74
CA GLY A 732 -27.09 25.27 -22.19
C GLY A 732 -25.67 24.71 -22.36
N SER A 733 -25.57 23.54 -22.98
CA SER A 733 -24.27 22.89 -23.20
C SER A 733 -23.58 23.44 -24.45
N ALA A 734 -22.26 23.61 -24.37
CA ALA A 734 -21.45 23.94 -25.53
C ALA A 734 -21.46 22.76 -26.52
N PRO A 735 -21.77 22.98 -27.82
CA PRO A 735 -21.95 21.88 -28.77
C PRO A 735 -20.70 21.02 -28.96
N GLU A 736 -20.88 19.71 -29.10
CA GLU A 736 -19.79 18.76 -29.31
C GLU A 736 -18.94 19.12 -30.55
N GLY A 737 -17.61 19.02 -30.44
CA GLY A 737 -16.68 19.35 -31.54
C GLY A 737 -16.57 20.85 -31.88
N SER A 738 -17.22 21.74 -31.12
CA SER A 738 -17.16 23.19 -31.33
C SER A 738 -15.96 23.85 -30.63
N VAL A 739 -15.58 25.04 -31.12
CA VAL A 739 -14.59 25.91 -30.45
C VAL A 739 -15.03 26.22 -29.01
N ASN A 740 -16.31 26.49 -28.79
CA ASN A 740 -16.85 26.79 -27.46
C ASN A 740 -16.67 25.63 -26.49
N MET A 741 -16.88 24.39 -26.92
CA MET A 741 -16.72 23.22 -26.05
C MET A 741 -15.27 23.08 -25.58
N MET A 742 -14.31 23.15 -26.51
CA MET A 742 -12.88 23.06 -26.20
C MET A 742 -12.41 24.22 -25.31
N VAL A 743 -12.89 25.44 -25.58
CA VAL A 743 -12.52 26.62 -24.78
C VAL A 743 -13.18 26.60 -23.40
N ALA A 744 -14.45 26.21 -23.30
CA ALA A 744 -15.14 26.05 -22.02
C ALA A 744 -14.48 24.97 -21.15
N HIS A 745 -14.14 23.83 -21.76
CA HIS A 745 -13.42 22.74 -21.11
C HIS A 745 -12.14 23.24 -20.43
N ALA A 746 -11.25 23.88 -21.20
CA ALA A 746 -9.98 24.37 -20.71
C ALA A 746 -10.17 25.49 -19.67
N LYS A 747 -11.08 26.44 -19.94
CA LYS A 747 -11.37 27.55 -19.02
C LYS A 747 -11.87 27.05 -17.66
N MET A 748 -12.75 26.05 -17.62
CA MET A 748 -13.24 25.48 -16.38
C MET A 748 -12.11 24.84 -15.57
N LEU A 749 -11.21 24.09 -16.22
CA LEU A 749 -10.10 23.44 -15.51
C LEU A 749 -9.03 24.44 -15.03
N ILE A 750 -8.70 25.44 -15.85
CA ILE A 750 -7.63 26.41 -15.54
C ILE A 750 -8.10 27.50 -14.59
N GLU A 751 -9.36 27.96 -14.67
CA GLU A 751 -9.87 29.03 -13.81
C GLU A 751 -10.69 28.51 -12.61
N GLY A 752 -10.99 27.21 -12.60
CA GLY A 752 -11.86 26.58 -11.64
C GLY A 752 -13.35 26.88 -11.89
N PHE A 753 -14.22 26.07 -11.30
CA PHE A 753 -15.67 26.20 -11.42
C PHE A 753 -16.38 25.69 -10.17
N ASP A 754 -17.58 26.19 -9.93
CA ASP A 754 -18.38 25.80 -8.77
C ASP A 754 -19.06 24.45 -9.03
N LEU A 755 -19.10 23.61 -8.00
CA LEU A 755 -19.66 22.26 -8.02
C LEU A 755 -21.08 22.27 -7.45
N ALA A 756 -21.86 21.26 -7.82
CA ALA A 756 -23.26 21.15 -7.43
C ALA A 756 -23.47 21.01 -5.90
N ASP A 757 -22.45 20.56 -5.17
CA ASP A 757 -22.45 20.45 -3.70
C ASP A 757 -22.10 21.78 -2.99
N GLY A 758 -21.83 22.85 -3.75
CA GLY A 758 -21.44 24.17 -3.25
C GLY A 758 -19.94 24.31 -3.00
N SER A 759 -19.14 23.26 -3.21
CA SER A 759 -17.67 23.36 -3.24
C SER A 759 -17.18 23.88 -4.60
N ARG A 760 -15.86 23.99 -4.77
CA ARG A 760 -15.25 24.52 -6.00
C ARG A 760 -14.13 23.61 -6.48
N PHE A 761 -14.13 23.31 -7.78
CA PHE A 761 -12.95 22.73 -8.44
C PHE A 761 -11.84 23.78 -8.48
N MET A 762 -10.71 23.48 -7.85
CA MET A 762 -9.58 24.40 -7.82
C MET A 762 -8.87 24.48 -9.18
N PRO A 763 -8.37 25.67 -9.58
CA PRO A 763 -7.55 25.87 -10.77
C PRO A 763 -6.42 24.86 -10.95
N LEU A 764 -6.27 24.32 -12.16
CA LEU A 764 -5.05 23.66 -12.63
C LEU A 764 -4.13 24.69 -13.31
N ARG A 765 -2.83 24.37 -13.39
CA ARG A 765 -1.94 25.12 -14.29
C ARG A 765 -2.34 24.85 -15.73
N ASP A 766 -2.10 25.79 -16.64
CA ASP A 766 -2.42 25.60 -18.05
C ASP A 766 -1.57 24.50 -18.70
N ASP A 767 -0.35 24.28 -18.23
CA ASP A 767 0.52 23.16 -18.65
C ASP A 767 -0.02 21.77 -18.28
N GLN A 768 -0.95 21.69 -17.33
CA GLN A 768 -1.62 20.45 -16.91
C GLN A 768 -2.90 20.15 -17.70
N VAL A 769 -3.31 20.99 -18.65
CA VAL A 769 -4.60 20.83 -19.33
C VAL A 769 -4.40 20.67 -20.83
N ALA A 770 -5.00 19.61 -21.40
CA ALA A 770 -5.05 19.35 -22.83
C ALA A 770 -6.46 18.98 -23.29
N ILE A 771 -6.72 19.11 -24.59
CA ILE A 771 -8.01 18.76 -25.21
C ILE A 771 -8.00 17.29 -25.63
N GLY A 772 -8.95 16.46 -25.20
CA GLY A 772 -9.12 15.08 -25.68
C GLY A 772 -10.20 14.94 -26.76
N LEU A 773 -9.85 14.49 -27.97
CA LEU A 773 -10.76 14.40 -29.12
C LEU A 773 -10.62 13.10 -29.94
N PRO A 774 -11.65 12.69 -30.70
CA PRO A 774 -11.50 11.62 -31.68
C PRO A 774 -10.64 12.08 -32.86
N SER A 775 -9.75 11.22 -33.34
CA SER A 775 -8.86 11.52 -34.47
C SER A 775 -9.62 11.61 -35.80
N GLY A 776 -10.74 10.89 -35.90
CA GLY A 776 -11.57 10.86 -37.09
C GLY A 776 -12.99 10.32 -36.87
N PRO A 777 -13.78 10.22 -37.96
CA PRO A 777 -15.19 9.83 -37.90
C PRO A 777 -15.47 8.45 -37.30
N GLN A 778 -14.51 7.52 -37.40
CA GLN A 778 -14.69 6.15 -36.91
C GLN A 778 -14.09 5.91 -35.52
N SER A 779 -13.40 6.91 -34.96
CA SER A 779 -12.72 6.76 -33.66
C SER A 779 -13.69 6.84 -32.47
N ALA A 780 -14.84 7.48 -32.64
CA ALA A 780 -15.85 7.66 -31.61
C ALA A 780 -17.26 7.71 -32.22
N ASN A 781 -18.29 7.51 -31.40
CA ASN A 781 -19.69 7.59 -31.84
C ASN A 781 -20.14 9.04 -32.10
N SER A 782 -19.55 10.00 -31.39
CA SER A 782 -19.82 11.43 -31.52
C SER A 782 -18.60 12.27 -31.12
N GLY A 783 -18.68 13.59 -31.25
CA GLY A 783 -17.66 14.52 -30.75
C GLY A 783 -16.43 14.75 -31.61
N GLN A 784 -16.47 14.33 -32.87
CA GLN A 784 -15.47 14.74 -33.84
C GLN A 784 -15.46 16.26 -34.00
N ALA A 785 -14.27 16.85 -33.95
CA ALA A 785 -14.08 18.27 -34.19
C ALA A 785 -13.46 18.50 -35.59
N PRO A 786 -13.98 19.44 -36.39
CA PRO A 786 -13.28 19.91 -37.56
C PRO A 786 -11.88 20.45 -37.18
N ILE A 787 -10.85 20.10 -37.95
CA ILE A 787 -9.47 20.57 -37.71
C ILE A 787 -9.38 22.09 -37.56
N ALA A 788 -10.15 22.84 -38.35
CA ALA A 788 -10.22 24.30 -38.25
C ALA A 788 -10.72 24.77 -36.87
N ASN A 789 -11.65 24.05 -36.25
CA ASN A 789 -12.14 24.37 -34.90
C ASN A 789 -11.08 24.06 -33.85
N ILE A 790 -10.31 22.97 -33.99
CA ILE A 790 -9.22 22.64 -33.07
C ILE A 790 -8.16 23.74 -33.10
N ILE A 791 -7.74 24.17 -34.30
CA ILE A 791 -6.78 25.25 -34.48
C ILE A 791 -7.32 26.57 -33.90
N ALA A 792 -8.57 26.91 -34.16
CA ALA A 792 -9.22 28.11 -33.62
C ALA A 792 -9.31 28.08 -32.09
N ALA A 793 -9.62 26.92 -31.49
CA ALA A 793 -9.61 26.74 -30.04
C ALA A 793 -8.21 26.95 -29.45
N LEU A 794 -7.16 26.37 -30.06
CA LEU A 794 -5.78 26.57 -29.62
C LEU A 794 -5.35 28.05 -29.71
N ASP A 795 -5.67 28.75 -30.80
CA ASP A 795 -5.40 30.19 -30.92
C ASP A 795 -6.25 31.03 -29.95
N CYS A 796 -7.45 30.58 -29.60
CA CYS A 796 -8.28 31.25 -28.59
C CYS A 796 -7.68 31.11 -27.20
N LEU A 797 -7.28 29.89 -26.82
CA LEU A 797 -6.70 29.60 -25.51
C LEU A 797 -5.35 30.30 -25.33
N THR A 798 -4.46 30.22 -26.32
CA THR A 798 -3.08 30.69 -26.15
C THR A 798 -2.86 32.15 -26.55
N LYS A 799 -3.68 32.70 -27.45
CA LYS A 799 -3.51 34.06 -27.97
C LYS A 799 -4.74 34.96 -27.77
N GLY A 800 -5.88 34.42 -27.37
CA GLY A 800 -7.14 35.17 -27.26
C GLY A 800 -7.75 35.53 -28.62
N THR A 801 -7.40 34.79 -29.68
CA THR A 801 -7.84 35.07 -31.07
C THR A 801 -8.67 33.91 -31.62
N GLN A 802 -9.55 34.15 -32.60
CA GLN A 802 -10.42 33.11 -33.19
C GLN A 802 -11.37 32.41 -32.19
N CYS A 803 -11.68 33.07 -31.06
CA CYS A 803 -12.64 32.57 -30.10
C CYS A 803 -14.07 32.55 -30.65
N GLY A 804 -14.89 31.65 -30.11
CA GLY A 804 -16.35 31.70 -30.26
C GLY A 804 -16.99 32.70 -29.29
N THR A 805 -18.14 32.35 -28.74
CA THR A 805 -18.81 33.16 -27.70
C THR A 805 -18.16 33.01 -26.33
N ILE A 806 -17.46 31.90 -26.10
CA ILE A 806 -16.72 31.65 -24.86
C ILE A 806 -15.26 32.07 -25.07
N VAL A 807 -14.77 32.94 -24.17
CA VAL A 807 -13.42 33.51 -24.23
C VAL A 807 -12.71 33.30 -22.89
N PRO A 808 -11.45 32.86 -22.88
CA PRO A 808 -10.61 32.81 -21.67
C PRO A 808 -10.55 34.15 -20.96
N SER A 809 -10.47 34.17 -19.62
CA SER A 809 -10.33 35.42 -18.87
C SER A 809 -8.92 36.02 -19.02
N HIS A 810 -7.94 35.18 -19.37
CA HIS A 810 -6.58 35.53 -19.76
C HIS A 810 -6.06 34.44 -20.70
N ASN A 811 -4.97 34.73 -21.43
CA ASN A 811 -4.35 33.73 -22.31
C ASN A 811 -3.63 32.66 -21.49
N TYR A 812 -3.62 31.43 -22.00
CA TYR A 812 -2.97 30.26 -21.43
C TYR A 812 -1.75 29.89 -22.27
N PRO A 813 -0.64 30.63 -22.16
CA PRO A 813 0.50 30.46 -23.04
C PRO A 813 1.12 29.07 -22.94
N ALA A 814 1.02 28.38 -21.80
CA ALA A 814 1.62 27.07 -21.59
C ALA A 814 0.63 25.90 -21.78
N PHE A 815 -0.53 26.14 -22.40
CA PHE A 815 -1.58 25.12 -22.60
C PHE A 815 -1.05 23.77 -23.11
N GLY A 816 -1.29 22.68 -22.36
CA GLY A 816 -0.59 21.40 -22.51
C GLY A 816 -0.74 20.70 -23.88
N GLY A 817 -1.80 20.95 -24.64
CA GLY A 817 -1.90 20.53 -26.05
C GLY A 817 -3.17 19.75 -26.39
N VAL A 818 -3.03 18.70 -27.21
CA VAL A 818 -4.17 17.93 -27.75
C VAL A 818 -3.88 16.44 -27.69
N MET A 819 -4.75 15.70 -27.01
CA MET A 819 -4.82 14.25 -27.01
C MET A 819 -5.82 13.76 -28.06
N THR A 820 -5.54 12.59 -28.64
CA THR A 820 -6.52 11.90 -29.45
C THR A 820 -6.62 10.40 -29.25
N TRP A 821 -7.86 9.93 -29.33
CA TRP A 821 -8.18 8.55 -29.68
C TRP A 821 -8.35 8.47 -31.21
N SER A 822 -7.41 7.93 -31.99
CA SER A 822 -6.15 7.30 -31.58
C SER A 822 -5.11 7.36 -32.70
N ILE A 823 -3.85 7.02 -32.41
CA ILE A 823 -2.76 6.96 -33.41
C ILE A 823 -3.11 6.01 -34.56
N ASN A 824 -3.71 4.86 -34.25
CA ASN A 824 -4.07 3.87 -35.24
C ASN A 824 -5.20 4.35 -36.16
N TRP A 825 -6.20 5.04 -35.60
CA TRP A 825 -7.28 5.65 -36.40
C TRP A 825 -6.77 6.80 -37.26
N ASP A 826 -5.90 7.66 -36.72
CA ASP A 826 -5.28 8.73 -37.50
C ASP A 826 -4.49 8.17 -38.69
N LYS A 827 -3.69 7.11 -38.49
CA LYS A 827 -3.01 6.41 -39.59
C LYS A 827 -4.00 5.83 -40.61
N PHE A 828 -5.07 5.19 -40.13
CA PHE A 828 -6.10 4.60 -40.98
C PHE A 828 -6.75 5.66 -41.88
N ASP A 829 -7.00 6.85 -41.34
CA ASP A 829 -7.59 7.98 -42.06
C ASP A 829 -6.57 8.77 -42.91
N GLY A 830 -5.30 8.39 -42.93
CA GLY A 830 -4.26 9.03 -43.73
C GLY A 830 -3.60 10.26 -43.07
N TYR A 831 -3.51 10.25 -41.74
CA TYR A 831 -2.89 11.27 -40.89
C TYR A 831 -3.61 12.63 -40.92
N ASN A 832 -4.94 12.61 -41.05
CA ASN A 832 -5.77 13.83 -41.14
C ASN A 832 -5.82 14.63 -39.83
N PHE A 833 -5.44 14.03 -38.70
CA PHE A 833 -5.39 14.70 -37.40
C PHE A 833 -3.95 15.10 -37.05
N SER A 834 -3.03 14.13 -37.01
CA SER A 834 -1.68 14.35 -36.49
C SER A 834 -0.86 15.34 -37.32
N VAL A 835 -1.02 15.35 -38.64
CA VAL A 835 -0.31 16.29 -39.51
C VAL A 835 -0.74 17.74 -39.24
N PRO A 836 -2.02 18.13 -39.43
CA PRO A 836 -2.38 19.54 -39.23
C PRO A 836 -2.34 19.99 -37.77
N VAL A 837 -2.74 19.15 -36.80
CA VAL A 837 -2.71 19.51 -35.38
C VAL A 837 -1.28 19.51 -34.86
N GLY A 838 -0.47 18.51 -35.19
CA GLY A 838 0.95 18.45 -34.81
C GLY A 838 1.77 19.60 -35.41
N ASN A 839 1.50 20.00 -36.66
CA ASN A 839 2.10 21.19 -37.26
C ASN A 839 1.73 22.46 -36.48
N LYS A 840 0.46 22.59 -36.07
CA LYS A 840 0.02 23.74 -35.26
C LYS A 840 0.71 23.78 -33.90
N LEU A 841 0.82 22.65 -33.19
CA LEU A 841 1.51 22.58 -31.91
C LEU A 841 3.01 22.84 -32.05
N THR A 842 3.62 22.39 -33.15
CA THR A 842 5.01 22.72 -33.49
C THR A 842 5.21 24.22 -33.72
N GLU A 843 4.31 24.88 -34.46
CA GLU A 843 4.31 26.34 -34.62
C GLU A 843 4.22 27.05 -33.27
N MET A 844 3.33 26.59 -32.38
CA MET A 844 3.15 27.16 -31.05
C MET A 844 4.43 27.04 -30.21
N ASN A 845 5.11 25.89 -30.24
CA ASN A 845 6.38 25.68 -29.53
C ASN A 845 7.55 26.51 -30.09
N GLN A 846 7.50 26.94 -31.35
CA GLN A 846 8.53 27.80 -31.97
C GLN A 846 8.30 29.30 -31.72
N GLY A 847 7.06 29.68 -31.37
CA GLY A 847 6.64 31.06 -31.16
C GLY A 847 6.71 31.55 -29.70
N GLN A 848 7.21 30.71 -28.79
CA GLN A 848 7.41 31.02 -27.37
C GLN A 848 8.79 31.63 -27.08
#